data_AF-A0A9N9CBC2-F1
#
_entry.id   AF-A0A9N9CBC2-F1
#
_cell.length_a   1.000
_cell.length_b   1.000
_cell.length_c   1.000
_cell.angle_alpha   90.00
_cell.angle_beta   90.00
_cell.angle_gamma   90.00
#
_symmetry.space_group_name_H-M   'P 1'
#
loop_
_entity.id
_entity.type
_entity.pdbx_description
1 polymer ?
#
loop_
_entity_poly.entity_id
_entity_poly.type
_entity_poly.pdbx_seq_one_letter_code
_entity_poly.pdbx_strand_id
1 'polypeptide(L)'
;MGQQTIEYTSSEISRKVACPHLNRIIKTDAPLAKIDSSNFKKQVATGTLRCDRCDTKIPRLWSRCRSVICSTSTRTHMRDHFDMAHKENRADSCHCIYVNPRTLTIWCYTCGKELNPFDQTELFSLEARAYLKAIIRSLQGKRHKQPPAADKIITDIPGLVGLKNLGNTCYMNAALQALSNTPALADYFNYCESYLPRSALVLKNPTYKLAEHFHHFMKALWNGNSPIFAPIHLVNEVKKHNEIFQGYGQQDSQEFLGCILNRLHEELPYPHQPTTFVSYNANGKGINGSGSSNISLSTSINNVTHDGDIIGGNSSSASSITTQCSTMEKPHSSPRSIISDVFEGVLESRIRCLHCKKEFIREENFYDLPIEMDKKSKLKALDKNGDASSSLFGWLGIGNRNLRLQDCLASFCAIENLTGSNRYECERCKKLNDCQKTLRIKRLPESLCIQLKRFRRDYFSSKITTHVQFPMEDLEMRPYCKDKNANADMHESQNDDSMEVTKYDLYALVHHRGGLGGGHYIAYAKNPIDNNWYEFDDTYVTKKTPLEISRTEAYILFYRKKSTEKDEERQKIKAQINANFELEPIYYISRLWFNRWQFMSNPGPVSNFDFVCPHEGVNLRQNPDVINMVVRVPLSVYSAFIDKYGSDGGAPLAESPSGIMMCRYCEREEQILAERRLREKQDIAAIDTTSIKSGEYWYLISSSWIQRWEIFKMGGPPPPVIDNTAFVSENGLYPKRGMKRGVDYRGVNERVWNYFHRIYGGGPICIRTVLDLYSPPVIPSQNYNYNNNYNEYDSRHFVRNSMHSRPLPQLPQNNRLYL
;
A
#
# COMPACT_ATOMS: atom_id res chain seq x y z
N MET A 1 38.66 9.25 31.68
CA MET A 1 39.02 7.83 31.83
C MET A 1 38.33 7.05 30.71
N GLY A 2 39.11 6.45 29.81
CA GLY A 2 38.76 5.32 28.92
C GLY A 2 37.64 5.49 27.88
N GLN A 3 37.92 6.14 26.74
CA GLN A 3 37.20 5.83 25.49
C GLN A 3 37.79 4.54 24.90
N GLN A 4 37.02 3.46 24.87
CA GLN A 4 37.33 2.29 24.04
C GLN A 4 36.89 2.57 22.61
N THR A 5 37.83 2.96 21.77
CA THR A 5 37.77 2.81 20.32
C THR A 5 37.71 1.33 19.98
N ILE A 6 36.59 0.87 19.43
CA ILE A 6 36.51 -0.43 18.77
C ILE A 6 37.26 -0.27 17.45
N GLU A 7 38.52 -0.67 17.43
CA GLU A 7 39.29 -0.86 16.20
C GLU A 7 38.64 -1.99 15.39
N TYR A 8 38.04 -1.64 14.26
CA TYR A 8 37.70 -2.62 13.23
C TYR A 8 39.00 -3.20 12.70
N THR A 9 39.29 -4.46 13.06
CA THR A 9 40.39 -5.22 12.49
C THR A 9 40.25 -5.28 10.97
N SER A 10 41.37 -5.04 10.29
CA SER A 10 41.57 -5.03 8.83
C SER A 10 41.19 -6.34 8.08
N SER A 11 40.56 -7.30 8.74
CA SER A 11 40.10 -8.58 8.17
C SER A 11 38.71 -8.54 7.53
N GLU A 12 37.86 -7.53 7.81
CA GLU A 12 36.51 -7.44 7.22
C GLU A 12 36.45 -6.71 5.87
N ILE A 13 37.54 -6.04 5.48
CA ILE A 13 37.65 -5.29 4.21
C ILE A 13 38.01 -6.22 3.02
N SER A 14 38.33 -7.49 3.27
CA SER A 14 38.80 -8.45 2.24
C SER A 14 37.70 -9.14 1.40
N ARG A 15 36.41 -8.77 1.49
CA ARG A 15 35.32 -9.52 0.81
C ARG A 15 34.68 -8.88 -0.43
N LYS A 16 35.34 -7.91 -1.07
CA LYS A 16 34.85 -7.33 -2.34
C LYS A 16 35.85 -7.48 -3.48
N VAL A 17 36.36 -8.70 -3.68
CA VAL A 17 37.20 -9.03 -4.85
C VAL A 17 36.45 -10.03 -5.74
N ALA A 18 36.39 -9.73 -7.04
CA ALA A 18 35.89 -10.64 -8.07
C ALA A 18 36.54 -12.02 -7.91
N CYS A 19 35.79 -13.12 -8.04
CA CYS A 19 36.37 -14.47 -7.93
C CYS A 19 37.39 -14.68 -9.07
N PRO A 20 38.71 -14.75 -8.80
CA PRO A 20 39.72 -14.85 -9.86
C PRO A 20 39.64 -16.20 -10.59
N HIS A 21 39.13 -17.22 -9.90
CA HIS A 21 38.94 -18.56 -10.44
C HIS A 21 37.84 -18.61 -11.50
N LEU A 22 36.81 -17.76 -11.39
CA LEU A 22 35.73 -17.68 -12.38
C LEU A 22 36.25 -17.14 -13.72
N ASN A 23 37.07 -16.09 -13.68
CA ASN A 23 37.65 -15.47 -14.88
C ASN A 23 38.56 -16.43 -15.66
N ARG A 24 39.27 -17.35 -14.98
CA ARG A 24 40.07 -18.38 -15.66
C ARG A 24 39.22 -19.42 -16.38
N ILE A 25 38.07 -19.79 -15.82
CA ILE A 25 37.14 -20.75 -16.45
C ILE A 25 36.53 -20.17 -17.73
N ILE A 26 36.24 -18.86 -17.75
CA ILE A 26 35.61 -18.17 -18.90
C ILE A 26 36.57 -18.05 -20.07
N LYS A 27 37.86 -17.77 -19.83
CA LYS A 27 38.87 -17.52 -20.87
C LYS A 27 39.29 -18.74 -21.69
N THR A 28 38.88 -19.95 -21.32
CA THR A 28 39.43 -21.21 -21.87
C THR A 28 38.34 -22.12 -22.44
N ASP A 29 37.45 -21.54 -23.28
CA ASP A 29 36.39 -22.20 -24.07
C ASP A 29 35.79 -23.46 -23.42
N ALA A 30 34.84 -23.28 -22.51
CA ALA A 30 34.17 -24.39 -21.83
C ALA A 30 32.78 -24.68 -22.43
N PRO A 31 32.60 -25.70 -23.29
CA PRO A 31 31.29 -26.09 -23.77
C PRO A 31 30.47 -26.78 -22.66
N LEU A 32 29.24 -26.29 -22.43
CA LEU A 32 28.23 -26.80 -21.48
C LEU A 32 27.69 -28.22 -21.81
N ALA A 33 28.35 -28.97 -22.70
CA ALA A 33 27.78 -30.14 -23.38
C ALA A 33 27.23 -31.27 -22.48
N LYS A 34 27.74 -31.48 -21.25
CA LYS A 34 27.15 -32.50 -20.33
C LYS A 34 25.89 -31.98 -19.65
N ILE A 35 25.84 -30.69 -19.28
CA ILE A 35 24.64 -30.04 -18.73
C ILE A 35 23.55 -30.06 -19.80
N ASP A 36 23.93 -29.86 -21.07
CA ASP A 36 23.01 -29.88 -22.20
C ASP A 36 22.52 -31.27 -22.63
N SER A 37 23.09 -32.35 -22.08
CA SER A 37 22.66 -33.71 -22.43
C SER A 37 21.25 -34.02 -21.93
N SER A 38 20.43 -34.60 -22.82
CA SER A 38 19.02 -34.92 -22.56
C SER A 38 18.84 -35.90 -21.38
N ASN A 39 19.77 -36.83 -21.21
CA ASN A 39 19.77 -37.78 -20.10
C ASN A 39 20.04 -37.08 -18.76
N PHE A 40 21.04 -36.19 -18.70
CA PHE A 40 21.37 -35.44 -17.49
C PHE A 40 20.22 -34.54 -17.04
N LYS A 41 19.63 -33.77 -17.96
CA LYS A 41 18.44 -32.92 -17.68
C LYS A 41 17.25 -33.73 -17.17
N LYS A 42 17.03 -34.94 -17.70
CA LYS A 42 15.99 -35.87 -17.22
C LYS A 42 16.27 -36.28 -15.77
N GLN A 43 17.52 -36.64 -15.45
CA GLN A 43 17.91 -37.09 -14.12
C GLN A 43 17.82 -36.00 -13.06
N VAL A 44 18.19 -34.76 -13.39
CA VAL A 44 18.05 -33.60 -12.52
C VAL A 44 16.58 -33.35 -12.19
N ALA A 45 15.73 -33.26 -13.22
CA ALA A 45 14.32 -32.90 -13.06
C ALA A 45 13.47 -33.99 -12.38
N THR A 46 13.84 -35.26 -12.48
CA THR A 46 13.16 -36.36 -11.76
C THR A 46 13.76 -36.65 -10.39
N GLY A 47 14.78 -35.89 -9.97
CA GLY A 47 15.50 -36.14 -8.71
C GLY A 47 16.28 -37.45 -8.68
N THR A 48 16.50 -38.08 -9.84
CA THR A 48 17.19 -39.37 -9.99
C THR A 48 18.69 -39.23 -10.18
N LEU A 49 19.25 -38.01 -10.27
CA LEU A 49 20.69 -37.80 -10.36
C LEU A 49 21.43 -38.38 -9.13
N ARG A 50 22.57 -39.05 -9.37
CA ARG A 50 23.36 -39.77 -8.38
C ARG A 50 24.82 -39.34 -8.45
N CYS A 51 25.53 -39.47 -7.34
CA CYS A 51 26.98 -39.26 -7.33
C CYS A 51 27.71 -40.39 -8.06
N ASP A 52 28.65 -40.01 -8.93
CA ASP A 52 29.51 -40.88 -9.73
C ASP A 52 30.36 -41.86 -8.88
N ARG A 53 30.52 -41.62 -7.57
CA ARG A 53 31.34 -42.44 -6.66
C ARG A 53 30.57 -43.21 -5.58
N CYS A 54 29.36 -42.79 -5.24
CA CYS A 54 28.76 -43.13 -3.93
C CYS A 54 27.24 -43.36 -3.96
N ASP A 55 26.62 -43.31 -5.15
CA ASP A 55 25.17 -43.42 -5.40
C ASP A 55 24.27 -42.53 -4.51
N THR A 56 24.82 -41.47 -3.92
CA THR A 56 24.04 -40.56 -3.06
C THR A 56 23.17 -39.61 -3.88
N LYS A 57 21.94 -39.37 -3.39
CA LYS A 57 20.88 -38.60 -4.06
C LYS A 57 21.05 -37.08 -4.07
N ILE A 58 22.07 -36.52 -3.42
CA ILE A 58 22.32 -35.06 -3.35
C ILE A 58 23.70 -34.72 -3.95
N PRO A 59 23.92 -34.94 -5.26
CA PRO A 59 25.21 -34.64 -5.84
C PRO A 59 25.33 -33.17 -6.26
N ARG A 60 26.56 -32.70 -6.38
CA ARG A 60 26.97 -31.39 -6.90
C ARG A 60 27.70 -31.60 -8.22
N LEU A 61 27.54 -30.68 -9.17
CA LEU A 61 28.15 -30.77 -10.50
C LEU A 61 29.31 -29.79 -10.63
N TRP A 62 30.48 -30.27 -11.04
CA TRP A 62 31.60 -29.41 -11.40
C TRP A 62 31.41 -28.81 -12.80
N SER A 63 31.51 -27.49 -12.93
CA SER A 63 31.09 -26.78 -14.15
C SER A 63 31.86 -27.17 -15.41
N ARG A 64 33.13 -27.56 -15.29
CA ARG A 64 34.01 -27.87 -16.42
C ARG A 64 34.35 -29.35 -16.60
N CYS A 65 34.75 -30.05 -15.55
CA CYS A 65 35.05 -31.49 -15.66
C CYS A 65 33.78 -32.36 -15.69
N ARG A 66 32.63 -31.74 -15.36
CA ARG A 66 31.31 -32.34 -15.43
C ARG A 66 31.11 -33.55 -14.52
N SER A 67 31.96 -33.72 -13.51
CA SER A 67 31.84 -34.78 -12.49
C SER A 67 30.69 -34.46 -11.54
N VAL A 68 29.91 -35.47 -11.18
CA VAL A 68 28.72 -35.40 -10.31
C VAL A 68 29.07 -36.03 -8.97
N ILE A 69 29.34 -35.23 -7.95
CA ILE A 69 30.00 -35.68 -6.72
C ILE A 69 29.19 -35.30 -5.46
N CYS A 70 29.05 -36.23 -4.51
CA CYS A 70 28.32 -36.04 -3.25
C CYS A 70 29.17 -35.29 -2.20
N SER A 71 28.50 -34.57 -1.28
CA SER A 71 29.13 -33.86 -0.16
C SER A 71 28.90 -34.53 1.21
N THR A 72 28.24 -35.69 1.27
CA THR A 72 27.57 -36.18 2.50
C THR A 72 28.09 -37.52 3.04
N SER A 73 29.40 -37.77 3.06
CA SER A 73 29.93 -38.89 3.85
C SER A 73 31.32 -38.58 4.41
N THR A 74 31.72 -39.39 5.40
CA THR A 74 32.90 -39.32 6.28
C THR A 74 34.27 -39.22 5.57
N ARG A 75 34.29 -39.31 4.24
CA ARG A 75 35.35 -38.79 3.35
C ARG A 75 34.64 -38.04 2.23
N THR A 76 34.78 -36.71 2.20
CA THR A 76 34.01 -35.88 1.27
C THR A 76 34.52 -36.10 -0.14
N HIS A 77 33.80 -36.88 -0.96
CA HIS A 77 34.18 -37.11 -2.36
C HIS A 77 34.42 -35.81 -3.14
N MET A 78 33.76 -34.72 -2.75
CA MET A 78 34.01 -33.38 -3.28
C MET A 78 35.43 -32.88 -2.96
N ARG A 79 35.90 -33.07 -1.73
CA ARG A 79 37.26 -32.72 -1.30
C ARG A 79 38.28 -33.66 -1.95
N ASP A 80 38.01 -34.97 -1.99
CA ASP A 80 38.89 -35.91 -2.67
C ASP A 80 39.02 -35.58 -4.16
N HIS A 81 37.91 -35.20 -4.82
CA HIS A 81 37.93 -34.78 -6.22
C HIS A 81 38.74 -33.49 -6.44
N PHE A 82 38.61 -32.52 -5.51
CA PHE A 82 39.39 -31.29 -5.52
C PHE A 82 40.88 -31.56 -5.31
N ASP A 83 41.22 -32.31 -4.25
CA ASP A 83 42.59 -32.59 -3.82
C ASP A 83 43.34 -33.52 -4.79
N MET A 84 42.69 -34.56 -5.34
CA MET A 84 43.29 -35.45 -6.34
C MET A 84 43.61 -34.70 -7.65
N ALA A 85 42.71 -33.83 -8.11
CA ALA A 85 42.94 -33.04 -9.31
C ALA A 85 44.10 -32.04 -9.13
N HIS A 86 44.32 -31.52 -7.92
CA HIS A 86 45.46 -30.66 -7.61
C HIS A 86 46.79 -31.43 -7.49
N LYS A 87 46.78 -32.67 -7.00
CA LYS A 87 47.98 -33.51 -6.89
C LYS A 87 48.51 -34.01 -8.25
N GLU A 88 47.66 -34.21 -9.24
CA GLU A 88 48.05 -34.68 -10.58
C GLU A 88 48.71 -33.60 -11.47
N ASN A 89 49.12 -32.45 -10.91
CA ASN A 89 49.75 -31.34 -11.63
C ASN A 89 48.97 -30.81 -12.86
N ARG A 90 47.66 -31.10 -12.92
CA ARG A 90 46.73 -30.46 -13.85
C ARG A 90 46.43 -29.07 -13.31
N ALA A 91 47.33 -28.11 -13.55
CA ALA A 91 47.19 -26.70 -13.17
C ALA A 91 46.01 -25.96 -13.86
N ASP A 92 45.01 -26.70 -14.35
CA ASP A 92 43.76 -26.15 -14.84
C ASP A 92 42.84 -25.89 -13.66
N SER A 93 42.42 -24.63 -13.51
CA SER A 93 41.41 -24.16 -12.55
C SER A 93 39.99 -24.72 -12.82
N CYS A 94 39.87 -25.88 -13.47
CA CYS A 94 38.61 -26.48 -13.89
C CYS A 94 37.85 -27.20 -12.77
N HIS A 95 38.50 -27.38 -11.61
CA HIS A 95 37.96 -28.06 -10.44
C HIS A 95 37.84 -27.12 -9.23
N CYS A 96 37.46 -25.85 -9.42
CA CYS A 96 37.22 -24.93 -8.28
C CYS A 96 35.79 -24.34 -8.21
N ILE A 97 34.99 -24.46 -9.29
CA ILE A 97 33.59 -24.02 -9.31
C ILE A 97 32.64 -25.20 -9.51
N TYR A 98 31.68 -25.33 -8.59
CA TYR A 98 30.61 -26.33 -8.67
C TYR A 98 29.23 -25.68 -8.54
N VAL A 99 28.23 -26.31 -9.13
CA VAL A 99 26.83 -25.92 -9.06
C VAL A 99 26.01 -27.01 -8.39
N ASN A 100 25.04 -26.62 -7.57
CA ASN A 100 24.01 -27.55 -7.14
C ASN A 100 22.94 -27.65 -8.22
N PRO A 101 22.75 -28.79 -8.89
CA PRO A 101 21.71 -28.92 -9.91
C PRO A 101 20.28 -28.80 -9.35
N ARG A 102 20.08 -28.90 -8.02
CA ARG A 102 18.77 -28.71 -7.36
C ARG A 102 18.53 -27.30 -6.84
N THR A 103 19.51 -26.71 -6.16
CA THR A 103 19.37 -25.36 -5.58
C THR A 103 19.88 -24.26 -6.52
N LEU A 104 20.50 -24.64 -7.64
CA LEU A 104 21.13 -23.76 -8.63
C LEU A 104 22.22 -22.83 -8.06
N THR A 105 22.62 -23.07 -6.81
CA THR A 105 23.67 -22.31 -6.14
C THR A 105 25.01 -22.69 -6.73
N ILE A 106 25.77 -21.68 -7.13
CA ILE A 106 27.11 -21.84 -7.69
C ILE A 106 28.11 -21.44 -6.62
N TRP A 107 29.11 -22.26 -6.37
CA TRP A 107 30.09 -22.06 -5.31
C TRP A 107 31.49 -22.17 -5.87
N CYS A 108 32.38 -21.30 -5.39
CA CYS A 108 33.80 -21.44 -5.57
C CYS A 108 34.39 -22.12 -4.33
N TYR A 109 34.86 -23.35 -4.51
CA TYR A 109 35.47 -24.15 -3.44
C TYR A 109 36.73 -23.47 -2.88
N THR A 110 37.59 -22.94 -3.76
CA THR A 110 38.84 -22.27 -3.36
C THR A 110 38.59 -20.93 -2.64
N CYS A 111 37.55 -20.19 -3.03
CA CYS A 111 37.21 -18.94 -2.34
C CYS A 111 36.30 -19.13 -1.12
N GLY A 112 35.76 -20.33 -0.90
CA GLY A 112 34.80 -20.60 0.17
C GLY A 112 33.53 -19.72 0.11
N LYS A 113 33.15 -19.25 -1.09
CA LYS A 113 32.01 -18.33 -1.27
C LYS A 113 31.07 -18.77 -2.38
N GLU A 114 29.80 -18.43 -2.22
CA GLU A 114 28.80 -18.49 -3.27
C GLU A 114 29.10 -17.45 -4.36
N LEU A 115 28.83 -17.78 -5.61
CA LEU A 115 28.94 -16.91 -6.77
C LEU A 115 27.53 -16.67 -7.32
N ASN A 116 26.93 -15.53 -6.99
CA ASN A 116 25.55 -15.23 -7.36
C ASN A 116 25.51 -14.21 -8.51
N PRO A 117 25.29 -14.64 -9.78
CA PRO A 117 25.32 -13.73 -10.92
C PRO A 117 24.22 -12.65 -10.91
N PHE A 118 23.25 -12.75 -9.99
CA PHE A 118 22.12 -11.84 -9.82
C PHE A 118 22.30 -10.81 -8.70
N ASP A 119 23.31 -10.97 -7.84
CA ASP A 119 23.64 -9.98 -6.82
C ASP A 119 24.37 -8.80 -7.45
N GLN A 120 23.75 -7.61 -7.46
CA GLN A 120 24.34 -6.40 -8.02
C GLN A 120 25.57 -5.90 -7.26
N THR A 121 25.74 -6.31 -6.00
CA THR A 121 26.88 -5.93 -5.15
C THR A 121 28.14 -6.76 -5.42
N GLU A 122 28.02 -7.89 -6.14
CA GLU A 122 29.17 -8.69 -6.56
C GLU A 122 29.86 -8.11 -7.81
N LEU A 123 31.18 -7.90 -7.69
CA LEU A 123 32.05 -7.46 -8.78
C LEU A 123 32.32 -8.62 -9.75
N PHE A 124 31.43 -8.84 -10.71
CA PHE A 124 31.64 -9.76 -11.84
C PHE A 124 31.76 -8.98 -13.15
N SER A 125 32.64 -9.44 -14.05
CA SER A 125 32.62 -8.99 -15.44
C SER A 125 31.30 -9.39 -16.12
N LEU A 126 30.93 -8.68 -17.19
CA LEU A 126 29.72 -8.98 -17.96
C LEU A 126 29.73 -10.42 -18.50
N GLU A 127 30.89 -10.86 -18.99
CA GLU A 127 31.14 -12.24 -19.45
C GLU A 127 30.96 -13.27 -18.33
N ALA A 128 31.45 -12.96 -17.12
CA ALA A 128 31.32 -13.85 -15.97
C ALA A 128 29.87 -14.00 -15.51
N ARG A 129 29.11 -12.91 -15.52
CA ARG A 129 27.66 -12.96 -15.30
C ARG A 129 26.96 -13.78 -16.37
N ALA A 130 27.28 -13.55 -17.64
CA ALA A 130 26.67 -14.29 -18.74
C ALA A 130 26.92 -15.80 -18.63
N TYR A 131 28.16 -16.20 -18.31
CA TYR A 131 28.55 -17.59 -18.12
C TYR A 131 27.79 -18.28 -16.97
N LEU A 132 27.75 -17.64 -15.80
CA LEU A 132 27.02 -18.18 -14.64
C LEU A 132 25.51 -18.28 -14.91
N LYS A 133 24.92 -17.27 -15.57
CA LYS A 133 23.51 -17.29 -16.00
C LYS A 133 23.24 -18.42 -17.00
N ALA A 134 24.16 -18.70 -17.93
CA ALA A 134 24.02 -19.79 -18.89
C ALA A 134 23.99 -21.18 -18.23
N ILE A 135 24.81 -21.40 -17.19
CA ILE A 135 24.79 -22.63 -16.38
C ILE A 135 23.40 -22.82 -15.74
N ILE A 136 22.87 -21.78 -15.12
CA ILE A 136 21.56 -21.81 -14.44
C ILE A 136 20.44 -22.10 -15.43
N ARG A 137 20.41 -21.40 -16.59
CA ARG A 137 19.41 -21.63 -17.65
C ARG A 137 19.46 -23.04 -18.21
N SER A 138 20.66 -23.58 -18.46
CA SER A 138 20.81 -24.94 -19.00
C SER A 138 20.28 -25.99 -18.03
N LEU A 139 20.47 -25.79 -16.71
CA LEU A 139 19.89 -26.65 -15.67
C LEU A 139 18.37 -26.50 -15.51
N GLN A 140 17.80 -25.34 -15.87
CA GLN A 140 16.36 -25.05 -15.76
C GLN A 140 15.51 -25.61 -16.93
N GLY A 141 16.11 -25.86 -18.11
CA GLY A 141 15.35 -26.18 -19.32
C GLY A 141 15.00 -27.66 -19.54
N LYS A 142 13.75 -27.95 -19.98
CA LYS A 142 13.38 -29.18 -20.71
C LYS A 142 12.84 -28.86 -22.11
N ARG A 143 13.42 -29.55 -23.10
CA ARG A 143 13.06 -29.74 -24.53
C ARG A 143 12.77 -28.48 -25.39
N HIS A 144 13.71 -28.18 -26.27
CA HIS A 144 13.40 -27.90 -27.68
C HIS A 144 14.22 -28.84 -28.56
N LYS A 145 13.54 -29.58 -29.47
CA LYS A 145 14.16 -30.21 -30.64
C LYS A 145 14.02 -29.23 -31.79
N GLN A 146 15.00 -28.34 -31.92
CA GLN A 146 15.48 -27.65 -33.12
C GLN A 146 16.52 -26.64 -32.62
N PRO A 147 17.64 -26.44 -33.32
CA PRO A 147 18.49 -25.30 -33.01
C PRO A 147 17.67 -24.05 -33.30
N PRO A 148 17.38 -23.19 -32.31
CA PRO A 148 16.72 -21.94 -32.63
C PRO A 148 17.71 -21.15 -33.50
N ALA A 149 17.23 -20.71 -34.67
CA ALA A 149 17.76 -19.49 -35.27
C ALA A 149 17.82 -18.42 -34.16
N ALA A 150 18.81 -17.55 -34.21
CA ALA A 150 19.11 -16.58 -33.15
C ALA A 150 17.91 -15.68 -32.81
N ASP A 151 17.01 -16.18 -31.96
CA ASP A 151 15.81 -15.51 -31.49
C ASP A 151 15.92 -15.29 -29.98
N LYS A 152 15.57 -14.05 -29.61
CA LYS A 152 15.74 -13.41 -28.30
C LYS A 152 15.23 -14.26 -27.12
N ILE A 153 15.99 -14.16 -26.04
CA ILE A 153 15.81 -14.86 -24.76
C ILE A 153 14.48 -14.42 -24.10
N ILE A 154 13.70 -15.38 -23.61
CA ILE A 154 12.50 -15.17 -22.74
C ILE A 154 12.95 -14.72 -21.34
N THR A 155 13.63 -13.57 -21.24
CA THR A 155 13.97 -12.88 -19.97
C THR A 155 13.59 -11.40 -19.99
N ASP A 156 12.98 -10.92 -21.08
CA ASP A 156 12.75 -9.49 -21.30
C ASP A 156 11.30 -9.07 -21.04
N ILE A 157 10.45 -9.96 -20.50
CA ILE A 157 9.05 -9.63 -20.19
C ILE A 157 8.95 -9.23 -18.71
N PRO A 158 8.66 -7.95 -18.41
CA PRO A 158 8.41 -7.46 -17.05
C PRO A 158 7.43 -8.31 -16.24
N GLY A 159 7.66 -8.40 -14.93
CA GLY A 159 6.80 -9.12 -14.00
C GLY A 159 7.07 -10.63 -13.91
N LEU A 160 7.89 -11.20 -14.80
CA LEU A 160 8.27 -12.62 -14.75
C LEU A 160 9.48 -12.88 -13.84
N VAL A 161 9.30 -12.61 -12.54
CA VAL A 161 10.35 -12.71 -11.52
C VAL A 161 9.91 -13.66 -10.40
N GLY A 162 10.72 -14.67 -10.09
CA GLY A 162 10.48 -15.59 -8.98
C GLY A 162 10.86 -14.98 -7.63
N LEU A 163 10.18 -15.39 -6.55
CA LEU A 163 10.47 -14.93 -5.19
C LEU A 163 11.22 -15.99 -4.39
N LYS A 164 12.35 -15.60 -3.80
CA LYS A 164 13.11 -16.50 -2.93
C LYS A 164 12.28 -16.88 -1.71
N ASN A 165 12.14 -18.19 -1.47
CA ASN A 165 11.58 -18.68 -0.21
C ASN A 165 12.60 -18.45 0.91
N LEU A 166 12.20 -17.74 1.96
CA LEU A 166 13.02 -17.38 3.12
C LEU A 166 12.78 -18.33 4.31
N GLY A 167 12.30 -19.55 4.03
CA GLY A 167 12.00 -20.59 5.01
C GLY A 167 10.61 -21.15 4.76
N ASN A 168 9.60 -20.53 5.37
CA ASN A 168 8.19 -20.87 5.21
C ASN A 168 7.38 -19.71 4.59
N THR A 169 7.98 -18.94 3.68
CA THR A 169 7.36 -17.72 3.14
C THR A 169 6.54 -17.93 1.87
N CYS A 170 6.24 -19.16 1.47
CA CYS A 170 5.47 -19.42 0.25
C CYS A 170 4.06 -18.82 0.30
N TYR A 171 3.43 -18.74 1.48
CA TYR A 171 2.13 -18.08 1.67
C TYR A 171 2.18 -16.57 1.37
N MET A 172 3.30 -15.92 1.73
CA MET A 172 3.56 -14.51 1.42
C MET A 172 3.89 -14.37 -0.07
N ASN A 173 4.80 -15.21 -0.58
CA ASN A 173 5.25 -15.15 -1.97
C ASN A 173 4.08 -15.30 -2.94
N ALA A 174 3.16 -16.25 -2.71
CA ALA A 174 2.01 -16.45 -3.58
C ALA A 174 1.06 -15.22 -3.57
N ALA A 175 0.74 -14.66 -2.40
CA ALA A 175 -0.08 -13.46 -2.31
C ALA A 175 0.61 -12.24 -2.95
N LEU A 176 1.90 -12.05 -2.71
CA LEU A 176 2.70 -10.97 -3.30
C LEU A 176 2.76 -11.08 -4.82
N GLN A 177 2.88 -12.29 -5.37
CA GLN A 177 2.84 -12.49 -6.83
C GLN A 177 1.49 -12.11 -7.42
N ALA A 178 0.38 -12.51 -6.78
CA ALA A 178 -0.97 -12.14 -7.20
C ALA A 178 -1.18 -10.61 -7.16
N LEU A 179 -0.79 -9.95 -6.06
CA LEU A 179 -0.84 -8.49 -5.93
C LEU A 179 0.05 -7.77 -6.95
N SER A 180 1.25 -8.29 -7.21
CA SER A 180 2.15 -7.66 -8.18
C SER A 180 1.60 -7.68 -9.60
N ASN A 181 0.76 -8.66 -9.92
CA ASN A 181 0.09 -8.81 -11.20
C ASN A 181 -1.27 -8.10 -11.27
N THR A 182 -1.67 -7.34 -10.23
CA THR A 182 -2.80 -6.41 -10.30
C THR A 182 -2.37 -5.14 -11.07
N PRO A 183 -2.85 -4.90 -12.31
CA PRO A 183 -2.27 -3.86 -13.17
C PRO A 183 -2.34 -2.43 -12.60
N ALA A 184 -3.47 -2.07 -11.98
CA ALA A 184 -3.65 -0.75 -11.36
C ALA A 184 -2.62 -0.51 -10.24
N LEU A 185 -2.40 -1.52 -9.40
CA LEU A 185 -1.44 -1.46 -8.29
C LEU A 185 0.00 -1.42 -8.82
N ALA A 186 0.30 -2.21 -9.85
CA ALA A 186 1.60 -2.20 -10.51
C ALA A 186 1.94 -0.85 -11.11
N ASP A 187 1.02 -0.25 -11.86
CA ASP A 187 1.22 1.06 -12.45
C ASP A 187 1.38 2.15 -11.37
N TYR A 188 0.54 2.13 -10.32
CA TYR A 188 0.66 3.06 -9.20
C TYR A 188 2.06 3.05 -8.58
N PHE A 189 2.56 1.88 -8.18
CA PHE A 189 3.90 1.81 -7.57
C PHE A 189 5.04 2.07 -8.55
N ASN A 190 4.81 1.98 -9.86
CA ASN A 190 5.83 2.28 -10.86
C ASN A 190 5.88 3.76 -11.25
N TYR A 191 4.76 4.49 -11.20
CA TYR A 191 4.68 5.85 -11.74
C TYR A 191 4.17 6.91 -10.74
N CYS A 192 3.63 6.51 -9.58
CA CYS A 192 3.09 7.40 -8.55
C CYS A 192 4.01 7.51 -7.32
N GLU A 193 5.33 7.47 -7.50
CA GLU A 193 6.31 7.50 -6.39
C GLU A 193 6.24 8.79 -5.55
N SER A 194 5.77 9.90 -6.14
CA SER A 194 5.59 11.19 -5.43
C SER A 194 4.51 11.13 -4.34
N TYR A 195 3.63 10.14 -4.37
CA TYR A 195 2.55 9.98 -3.40
C TYR A 195 2.90 9.00 -2.27
N LEU A 196 4.08 8.39 -2.31
CA LEU A 196 4.57 7.57 -1.22
C LEU A 196 4.94 8.46 -0.02
N PRO A 197 4.68 8.03 1.22
CA PRO A 197 5.06 8.80 2.40
C PRO A 197 6.60 8.84 2.54
N ARG A 198 7.23 9.95 2.13
CA ARG A 198 8.70 10.10 2.12
C ARG A 198 9.30 10.68 3.40
N SER A 199 8.51 11.19 4.36
CA SER A 199 9.05 11.80 5.58
C SER A 199 8.40 11.32 6.88
N ALA A 200 9.23 11.17 7.91
CA ALA A 200 8.82 10.89 9.28
C ALA A 200 7.92 12.01 9.89
N LEU A 201 7.81 13.18 9.24
CA LEU A 201 6.99 14.31 9.70
C LEU A 201 5.52 14.20 9.27
N VAL A 202 5.21 13.40 8.23
CA VAL A 202 3.85 13.17 7.72
C VAL A 202 3.20 11.96 8.39
N LEU A 203 4.01 11.01 8.83
CA LEU A 203 3.52 9.86 9.57
C LEU A 203 3.24 10.25 11.02
N LYS A 204 1.98 10.12 11.46
CA LYS A 204 1.65 10.12 12.92
C LYS A 204 2.44 9.05 13.70
N ASN A 205 3.00 8.06 13.00
CA ASN A 205 3.90 7.03 13.53
C ASN A 205 5.15 6.87 12.64
N PRO A 206 6.32 7.40 13.02
CA PRO A 206 7.56 7.38 12.23
C PRO A 206 8.20 5.97 12.05
N THR A 207 7.50 4.91 12.47
CA THR A 207 8.01 3.54 12.54
C THR A 207 7.65 2.67 11.35
N TYR A 208 6.82 3.16 10.42
CA TYR A 208 6.17 2.30 9.45
C TYR A 208 6.53 2.65 8.00
N LYS A 209 7.10 1.67 7.30
CA LYS A 209 7.71 1.83 5.97
C LYS A 209 7.20 0.79 4.97
N LEU A 210 6.01 0.24 5.16
CA LEU A 210 5.53 -0.87 4.32
C LEU A 210 5.36 -0.43 2.86
N ALA A 211 4.75 0.73 2.63
CA ALA A 211 4.55 1.29 1.30
C ALA A 211 5.87 1.50 0.53
N GLU A 212 6.92 1.98 1.21
CA GLU A 212 8.27 2.16 0.64
C GLU A 212 8.89 0.81 0.23
N HIS A 213 8.83 -0.20 1.11
CA HIS A 213 9.36 -1.52 0.78
C HIS A 213 8.54 -2.23 -0.30
N PHE A 214 7.23 -2.01 -0.33
CA PHE A 214 6.36 -2.55 -1.38
C PHE A 214 6.65 -1.87 -2.73
N HIS A 215 6.91 -0.55 -2.74
CA HIS A 215 7.39 0.16 -3.94
C HIS A 215 8.66 -0.46 -4.50
N HIS A 216 9.70 -0.65 -3.68
CA HIS A 216 10.94 -1.28 -4.11
C HIS A 216 10.74 -2.71 -4.64
N PHE A 217 9.85 -3.48 -3.99
CA PHE A 217 9.44 -4.79 -4.45
C PHE A 217 8.80 -4.72 -5.85
N MET A 218 7.82 -3.84 -6.07
CA MET A 218 7.14 -3.68 -7.37
C MET A 218 8.11 -3.24 -8.46
N LYS A 219 9.01 -2.28 -8.17
CA LYS A 219 10.08 -1.84 -9.08
C LYS A 219 11.00 -3.00 -9.45
N ALA A 220 11.37 -3.86 -8.50
CA ALA A 220 12.23 -5.00 -8.77
C ALA A 220 11.57 -6.06 -9.66
N LEU A 221 10.26 -6.28 -9.53
CA LEU A 221 9.52 -7.26 -10.34
C LEU A 221 9.26 -6.75 -11.77
N TRP A 222 8.93 -5.47 -11.92
CA TRP A 222 8.47 -4.91 -13.20
C TRP A 222 9.53 -4.13 -13.98
N ASN A 223 10.56 -3.59 -13.31
CA ASN A 223 11.65 -2.86 -13.97
C ASN A 223 13.03 -3.45 -13.68
N GLY A 224 13.09 -4.54 -12.89
CA GLY A 224 14.34 -5.18 -12.52
C GLY A 224 14.87 -6.09 -13.62
N ASN A 225 16.19 -6.28 -13.61
CA ASN A 225 16.90 -7.16 -14.56
C ASN A 225 17.18 -8.55 -13.97
N SER A 226 16.65 -8.84 -12.78
CA SER A 226 16.87 -10.11 -12.08
C SER A 226 15.64 -11.01 -12.23
N PRO A 227 15.79 -12.26 -12.69
CA PRO A 227 14.69 -13.22 -12.76
C PRO A 227 14.26 -13.74 -11.38
N ILE A 228 15.02 -13.42 -10.32
CA ILE A 228 14.72 -13.81 -8.94
C ILE A 228 14.89 -12.60 -8.01
N PHE A 229 13.93 -12.39 -7.11
CA PHE A 229 13.97 -11.36 -6.08
C PHE A 229 13.79 -11.96 -4.68
N ALA A 230 14.49 -11.41 -3.69
CA ALA A 230 14.35 -11.83 -2.29
C ALA A 230 13.65 -10.73 -1.49
N PRO A 231 12.36 -10.88 -1.10
CA PRO A 231 11.58 -9.82 -0.47
C PRO A 231 11.89 -9.64 1.03
N ILE A 232 13.17 -9.66 1.43
CA ILE A 232 13.60 -9.69 2.85
C ILE A 232 13.07 -8.48 3.61
N HIS A 233 13.26 -7.27 3.06
CA HIS A 233 12.85 -6.05 3.75
C HIS A 233 11.33 -5.93 3.88
N LEU A 234 10.60 -6.28 2.82
CA LEU A 234 9.13 -6.27 2.83
C LEU A 234 8.58 -7.28 3.84
N VAL A 235 9.10 -8.51 3.84
CA VAL A 235 8.70 -9.56 4.80
C VAL A 235 8.98 -9.11 6.23
N ASN A 236 10.19 -8.61 6.51
CA ASN A 236 10.56 -8.15 7.85
C ASN A 236 9.68 -6.99 8.32
N GLU A 237 9.27 -6.10 7.42
CA GLU A 237 8.36 -5.01 7.77
C GLU A 237 6.97 -5.55 8.13
N VAL A 238 6.38 -6.44 7.32
CA VAL A 238 5.08 -7.08 7.64
C VAL A 238 5.12 -7.77 9.01
N LYS A 239 6.21 -8.46 9.35
CA LYS A 239 6.38 -9.13 10.65
C LYS A 239 6.31 -8.17 11.83
N LYS A 240 6.69 -6.90 11.68
CA LYS A 240 6.59 -5.91 12.76
C LYS A 240 5.14 -5.50 13.03
N HIS A 241 4.28 -5.59 12.02
CA HIS A 241 2.89 -5.12 12.08
C HIS A 241 1.90 -6.16 12.57
N ASN A 242 2.25 -7.45 12.48
CA ASN A 242 1.35 -8.52 12.89
C ASN A 242 2.14 -9.68 13.52
N GLU A 243 1.84 -9.95 14.79
CA GLU A 243 2.49 -10.96 15.62
C GLU A 243 2.42 -12.37 15.04
N ILE A 244 1.36 -12.68 14.29
CA ILE A 244 1.13 -14.00 13.66
C ILE A 244 2.27 -14.33 12.67
N PHE A 245 2.87 -13.32 12.03
CA PHE A 245 3.94 -13.52 11.06
C PHE A 245 5.35 -13.45 11.66
N GLN A 246 5.51 -13.05 12.93
CA GLN A 246 6.84 -12.90 13.56
C GLN A 246 7.61 -14.23 13.62
N GLY A 247 6.91 -15.35 13.79
CA GLY A 247 7.48 -16.67 13.79
C GLY A 247 8.09 -17.11 12.45
N TYR A 248 8.65 -18.31 12.44
CA TYR A 248 9.11 -19.01 11.23
C TYR A 248 8.11 -20.09 10.78
N GLY A 249 6.91 -20.11 11.37
CA GLY A 249 5.86 -21.07 11.05
C GLY A 249 5.21 -20.83 9.69
N GLN A 250 4.51 -21.84 9.19
CA GLN A 250 3.62 -21.69 8.05
C GLN A 250 2.36 -20.92 8.50
N GLN A 251 1.84 -20.06 7.63
CA GLN A 251 0.64 -19.25 7.90
C GLN A 251 -0.29 -19.21 6.68
N ASP A 252 -1.47 -18.63 6.85
CA ASP A 252 -2.47 -18.54 5.80
C ASP A 252 -2.20 -17.36 4.84
N SER A 253 -2.29 -17.63 3.54
CA SER A 253 -2.07 -16.63 2.49
C SER A 253 -3.16 -15.55 2.45
N GLN A 254 -4.41 -15.86 2.81
CA GLN A 254 -5.50 -14.87 2.88
C GLN A 254 -5.34 -13.95 4.10
N GLU A 255 -4.89 -14.48 5.23
CA GLU A 255 -4.61 -13.65 6.41
C GLU A 255 -3.46 -12.67 6.14
N PHE A 256 -2.42 -13.13 5.46
CA PHE A 256 -1.34 -12.26 4.98
C PHE A 256 -1.83 -11.20 4.00
N LEU A 257 -2.70 -11.58 3.05
CA LEU A 257 -3.30 -10.66 2.09
C LEU A 257 -4.10 -9.56 2.79
N GLY A 258 -4.95 -9.91 3.76
CA GLY A 258 -5.69 -8.93 4.55
C GLY A 258 -4.77 -7.99 5.33
N CYS A 259 -3.73 -8.53 5.95
CA CYS A 259 -2.74 -7.73 6.69
C CYS A 259 -2.02 -6.72 5.81
N ILE A 260 -1.50 -7.15 4.65
CA ILE A 260 -0.74 -6.26 3.77
C ILE A 260 -1.64 -5.20 3.11
N LEU A 261 -2.86 -5.55 2.69
CA LEU A 261 -3.80 -4.61 2.08
C LEU A 261 -4.25 -3.53 3.08
N ASN A 262 -4.62 -3.92 4.30
CA ASN A 262 -5.01 -2.98 5.35
C ASN A 262 -3.87 -2.00 5.65
N ARG A 263 -2.64 -2.52 5.80
CA ARG A 263 -1.48 -1.70 6.11
C ARG A 263 -1.12 -0.75 4.98
N LEU A 264 -1.20 -1.19 3.73
CA LEU A 264 -1.01 -0.32 2.57
C LEU A 264 -2.12 0.74 2.46
N HIS A 265 -3.36 0.40 2.78
CA HIS A 265 -4.48 1.36 2.80
C HIS A 265 -4.23 2.50 3.79
N GLU A 266 -3.73 2.17 4.99
CA GLU A 266 -3.38 3.16 6.02
C GLU A 266 -2.19 4.06 5.62
N GLU A 267 -1.21 3.52 4.90
CA GLU A 267 0.01 4.25 4.52
C GLU A 267 -0.10 5.05 3.21
N LEU A 268 -1.15 4.81 2.41
CA LEU A 268 -1.34 5.43 1.08
C LEU A 268 -2.64 6.24 0.94
N PRO A 269 -3.04 7.07 1.93
CA PRO A 269 -4.22 7.91 1.76
C PRO A 269 -3.99 8.91 0.61
N TYR A 270 -5.01 9.14 -0.21
CA TYR A 270 -4.94 10.22 -1.19
C TYR A 270 -4.91 11.59 -0.50
N PRO A 271 -4.31 12.61 -1.14
CA PRO A 271 -4.37 13.98 -0.66
C PRO A 271 -5.83 14.42 -0.45
N HIS A 272 -6.12 15.05 0.69
CA HIS A 272 -7.47 15.53 0.97
C HIS A 272 -7.90 16.59 -0.06
N GLN A 273 -9.05 16.37 -0.70
CA GLN A 273 -9.72 17.43 -1.45
C GLN A 273 -10.12 18.54 -0.48
N PRO A 274 -9.71 19.80 -0.68
CA PRO A 274 -10.16 20.90 0.16
C PRO A 274 -11.69 21.03 0.02
N THR A 275 -12.42 20.82 1.11
CA THR A 275 -13.89 20.83 1.13
C THR A 275 -14.51 22.23 1.05
N THR A 276 -13.70 23.29 0.97
CA THR A 276 -14.18 24.66 0.93
C THR A 276 -13.40 25.50 -0.09
N PHE A 277 -14.01 25.72 -1.25
CA PHE A 277 -13.64 26.83 -2.10
C PHE A 277 -14.11 28.13 -1.46
N VAL A 278 -13.19 28.91 -0.90
CA VAL A 278 -13.47 30.31 -0.58
C VAL A 278 -13.25 31.09 -1.87
N SER A 279 -14.32 31.37 -2.61
CA SER A 279 -14.23 32.32 -3.73
C SER A 279 -13.99 33.71 -3.16
N TYR A 280 -12.83 34.30 -3.48
CA TYR A 280 -12.57 35.70 -3.19
C TYR A 280 -13.02 36.54 -4.38
N ASN A 281 -14.07 37.35 -4.19
CA ASN A 281 -14.35 38.44 -5.15
C ASN A 281 -13.24 39.50 -5.03
N ALA A 282 -13.08 40.31 -6.09
CA ALA A 282 -12.03 41.33 -6.26
C ALA A 282 -11.89 42.39 -5.14
N ASN A 283 -12.69 42.30 -4.06
CA ASN A 283 -12.65 43.16 -2.88
C ASN A 283 -12.35 42.40 -1.57
N GLY A 284 -11.88 41.15 -1.60
CA GLY A 284 -11.31 40.48 -0.42
C GLY A 284 -12.27 40.19 0.75
N LYS A 285 -13.59 40.22 0.54
CA LYS A 285 -14.58 39.70 1.49
C LYS A 285 -14.99 38.29 1.07
N GLY A 286 -14.71 37.30 1.92
CA GLY A 286 -15.17 35.93 1.73
C GLY A 286 -16.69 35.87 1.81
N ILE A 287 -17.32 35.35 0.76
CA ILE A 287 -18.74 34.99 0.76
C ILE A 287 -18.79 33.47 0.85
N ASN A 288 -19.44 32.93 1.89
CA ASN A 288 -19.69 31.50 1.98
C ASN A 288 -20.70 31.11 0.90
N GLY A 289 -20.20 30.68 -0.26
CA GLY A 289 -21.00 30.02 -1.27
C GLY A 289 -21.21 28.56 -0.87
N SER A 290 -22.36 28.26 -0.26
CA SER A 290 -22.84 26.88 -0.16
C SER A 290 -23.17 26.38 -1.55
N GLY A 291 -22.20 25.75 -2.21
CA GLY A 291 -22.45 24.92 -3.40
C GLY A 291 -23.23 23.69 -2.96
N SER A 292 -24.52 23.67 -3.26
CA SER A 292 -25.41 22.55 -3.02
C SER A 292 -24.94 21.32 -3.80
N SER A 293 -24.22 20.40 -3.16
CA SER A 293 -24.31 18.99 -3.53
C SER A 293 -25.68 18.50 -3.06
N ASN A 294 -26.63 18.36 -3.99
CA ASN A 294 -27.91 17.74 -3.74
C ASN A 294 -27.70 16.29 -3.27
N ILE A 295 -27.65 16.08 -1.96
CA ILE A 295 -27.92 14.81 -1.33
C ILE A 295 -29.35 14.93 -0.80
N SER A 296 -30.29 14.35 -1.52
CA SER A 296 -31.68 14.22 -1.12
C SER A 296 -31.78 13.32 0.11
N LEU A 297 -31.74 13.93 1.30
CA LEU A 297 -32.08 13.29 2.57
C LEU A 297 -33.60 13.43 2.77
N SER A 298 -34.37 12.44 2.34
CA SER A 298 -35.78 12.33 2.72
C SER A 298 -35.87 11.72 4.12
N THR A 299 -35.85 12.55 5.15
CA THR A 299 -36.21 12.14 6.51
C THR A 299 -37.58 12.71 6.84
N SER A 300 -38.62 11.90 6.64
CA SER A 300 -39.97 12.20 7.13
C SER A 300 -39.98 12.14 8.66
N ILE A 301 -40.05 13.30 9.32
CA ILE A 301 -40.30 13.40 10.76
C ILE A 301 -41.81 13.38 10.97
N ASN A 302 -42.33 12.27 11.48
CA ASN A 302 -43.68 12.23 12.05
C ASN A 302 -43.60 12.77 13.48
N ASN A 303 -44.19 13.95 13.66
CA ASN A 303 -44.54 14.51 14.97
C ASN A 303 -45.59 13.61 15.63
N VAL A 304 -45.32 13.15 16.85
CA VAL A 304 -46.37 12.77 17.80
C VAL A 304 -46.09 13.49 19.11
N THR A 305 -46.93 14.46 19.38
CA THR A 305 -47.16 15.12 20.67
C THR A 305 -47.80 14.14 21.65
N HIS A 306 -47.36 14.12 22.91
CA HIS A 306 -48.29 13.99 24.04
C HIS A 306 -47.65 14.46 25.36
N ASP A 307 -48.44 15.29 26.04
CA ASP A 307 -48.28 15.87 27.38
C ASP A 307 -48.07 14.85 28.51
N GLY A 308 -47.57 15.35 29.64
CA GLY A 308 -48.18 15.01 30.94
C GLY A 308 -47.27 14.47 32.05
N ASP A 309 -46.99 15.35 33.01
CA ASP A 309 -46.97 15.13 34.46
C ASP A 309 -45.70 14.76 35.25
N ILE A 310 -45.73 15.39 36.43
CA ILE A 310 -44.72 15.65 37.47
C ILE A 310 -44.92 14.66 38.62
N ILE A 311 -43.85 14.31 39.37
CA ILE A 311 -43.74 14.30 40.86
C ILE A 311 -42.59 13.38 41.32
N GLY A 312 -41.54 14.01 41.86
CA GLY A 312 -41.03 13.86 43.24
C GLY A 312 -40.50 12.52 43.79
N GLY A 313 -39.27 12.55 44.34
CA GLY A 313 -38.95 11.80 45.57
C GLY A 313 -37.58 11.11 45.66
N ASN A 314 -36.65 11.76 46.36
CA ASN A 314 -35.37 11.28 46.94
C ASN A 314 -35.51 9.96 47.75
N SER A 315 -34.53 9.11 48.07
CA SER A 315 -33.06 9.27 48.24
C SER A 315 -32.31 7.91 48.29
N SER A 316 -31.05 7.96 47.83
CA SER A 316 -29.81 7.35 48.37
C SER A 316 -29.66 5.83 48.56
N SER A 317 -28.75 5.23 47.77
CA SER A 317 -27.54 4.56 48.28
C SER A 317 -26.50 4.37 47.16
N ALA A 318 -25.23 4.51 47.53
CA ALA A 318 -24.09 4.78 46.67
C ALA A 318 -23.48 3.52 46.02
N SER A 319 -23.04 3.61 44.76
CA SER A 319 -21.85 2.90 44.25
C SER A 319 -21.34 3.50 42.92
N SER A 320 -20.05 3.84 42.88
CA SER A 320 -19.13 3.77 41.72
C SER A 320 -19.52 4.48 40.40
N ILE A 321 -19.07 5.73 40.27
CA ILE A 321 -19.13 6.54 39.05
C ILE A 321 -18.23 5.93 37.96
N THR A 322 -18.85 5.29 36.97
CA THR A 322 -18.25 5.02 35.66
C THR A 322 -18.84 6.03 34.69
N THR A 323 -18.11 7.09 34.36
CA THR A 323 -18.56 8.08 33.38
C THR A 323 -18.53 7.47 31.99
N GLN A 324 -19.67 6.94 31.55
CA GLN A 324 -19.96 6.66 30.16
C GLN A 324 -19.99 8.00 29.40
N CYS A 325 -18.95 8.22 28.60
CA CYS A 325 -18.93 9.31 27.63
C CYS A 325 -19.90 8.95 26.51
N SER A 326 -20.88 9.83 26.30
CA SER A 326 -21.72 9.88 25.12
C SER A 326 -20.84 9.83 23.86
N THR A 327 -20.91 8.71 23.14
CA THR A 327 -20.28 8.56 21.84
C THR A 327 -20.99 9.49 20.87
N MET A 328 -20.45 10.69 20.68
CA MET A 328 -20.69 11.48 19.49
C MET A 328 -20.25 10.63 18.31
N GLU A 329 -21.22 10.09 17.56
CA GLU A 329 -20.96 9.42 16.29
C GLU A 329 -20.27 10.43 15.34
N LYS A 330 -18.96 10.27 15.19
CA LYS A 330 -18.21 10.93 14.11
C LYS A 330 -18.57 10.22 12.80
N PRO A 331 -18.66 10.94 11.66
CA PRO A 331 -18.81 10.29 10.37
C PRO A 331 -17.52 9.50 10.08
N HIS A 332 -17.58 8.18 10.21
CA HIS A 332 -16.50 7.27 9.87
C HIS A 332 -16.56 6.92 8.38
N SER A 333 -16.02 7.78 7.52
CA SER A 333 -15.50 7.30 6.24
C SER A 333 -13.97 7.23 6.36
N SER A 334 -13.41 6.03 6.20
CA SER A 334 -11.95 5.87 6.07
C SER A 334 -11.46 6.67 4.85
N PRO A 335 -10.25 7.26 4.93
CA PRO A 335 -9.68 7.98 3.79
C PRO A 335 -9.52 7.03 2.60
N ARG A 336 -9.83 7.51 1.39
CA ARG A 336 -9.63 6.73 0.15
C ARG A 336 -8.13 6.55 -0.14
N SER A 337 -7.78 5.41 -0.72
CA SER A 337 -6.46 5.07 -1.23
C SER A 337 -6.54 4.22 -2.48
N ILE A 338 -5.40 3.95 -3.12
CA ILE A 338 -5.30 3.00 -4.23
C ILE A 338 -5.81 1.60 -3.84
N ILE A 339 -5.67 1.20 -2.58
CA ILE A 339 -6.16 -0.10 -2.11
C ILE A 339 -7.69 -0.11 -2.08
N SER A 340 -8.33 0.92 -1.53
CA SER A 340 -9.79 0.98 -1.50
C SER A 340 -10.38 1.14 -2.91
N ASP A 341 -9.73 1.90 -3.79
CA ASP A 341 -10.20 2.05 -5.16
C ASP A 341 -10.17 0.73 -5.95
N VAL A 342 -9.16 -0.11 -5.70
CA VAL A 342 -8.97 -1.36 -6.45
C VAL A 342 -9.77 -2.51 -5.84
N PHE A 343 -9.71 -2.71 -4.53
CA PHE A 343 -10.19 -3.94 -3.89
C PHE A 343 -11.46 -3.78 -3.06
N GLU A 344 -11.86 -2.56 -2.68
CA GLU A 344 -13.00 -2.36 -1.79
C GLU A 344 -14.34 -2.49 -2.52
N GLY A 345 -15.15 -3.44 -2.09
CA GLY A 345 -16.58 -3.50 -2.39
C GLY A 345 -17.43 -3.18 -1.17
N VAL A 346 -18.75 -3.13 -1.35
CA VAL A 346 -19.73 -2.95 -0.27
C VAL A 346 -20.70 -4.10 -0.26
N LEU A 347 -20.82 -4.77 0.88
CA LEU A 347 -21.79 -5.83 1.14
C LEU A 347 -22.95 -5.25 1.95
N GLU A 348 -24.17 -5.49 1.51
CA GLU A 348 -25.38 -5.19 2.28
C GLU A 348 -25.87 -6.47 2.96
N SER A 349 -25.96 -6.44 4.30
CA SER A 349 -26.59 -7.47 5.12
C SER A 349 -27.96 -6.99 5.57
N ARG A 350 -28.99 -7.78 5.27
CA ARG A 350 -30.38 -7.50 5.68
C ARG A 350 -30.87 -8.56 6.64
N ILE A 351 -31.44 -8.14 7.76
CA ILE A 351 -32.07 -9.00 8.76
C ILE A 351 -33.53 -8.62 8.88
N ARG A 352 -34.43 -9.55 8.53
CA ARG A 352 -35.88 -9.42 8.68
C ARG A 352 -36.37 -10.22 9.87
N CYS A 353 -36.94 -9.56 10.86
CA CYS A 353 -37.57 -10.26 11.99
C CYS A 353 -38.91 -10.87 11.55
N LEU A 354 -39.10 -12.18 11.74
CA LEU A 354 -40.33 -12.85 11.32
C LEU A 354 -41.52 -12.57 12.25
N HIS A 355 -41.26 -12.09 13.47
CA HIS A 355 -42.28 -11.67 14.43
C HIS A 355 -42.85 -10.28 14.10
N CYS A 356 -42.02 -9.23 14.14
CA CYS A 356 -42.48 -7.85 13.93
C CYS A 356 -42.39 -7.35 12.48
N LYS A 357 -41.90 -8.20 11.56
CA LYS A 357 -41.71 -7.92 10.12
C LYS A 357 -40.77 -6.77 9.77
N LYS A 358 -40.14 -6.12 10.77
CA LYS A 358 -39.16 -5.04 10.56
C LYS A 358 -37.87 -5.60 9.95
N GLU A 359 -37.33 -4.86 8.99
CA GLU A 359 -36.03 -5.10 8.37
C GLU A 359 -34.97 -4.13 8.92
N PHE A 360 -33.78 -4.67 9.13
CA PHE A 360 -32.57 -3.95 9.51
C PHE A 360 -31.54 -4.16 8.41
N ILE A 361 -30.97 -3.07 7.90
CA ILE A 361 -30.00 -3.09 6.80
C ILE A 361 -28.69 -2.55 7.35
N ARG A 362 -27.59 -3.26 7.09
CA ARG A 362 -26.24 -2.85 7.44
C ARG A 362 -25.33 -3.00 6.24
N GLU A 363 -24.50 -2.00 6.01
CA GLU A 363 -23.48 -2.01 4.97
C GLU A 363 -22.09 -2.20 5.58
N GLU A 364 -21.31 -3.06 4.95
CA GLU A 364 -19.95 -3.39 5.38
C GLU A 364 -19.02 -3.38 4.16
N ASN A 365 -17.89 -2.69 4.27
CA ASN A 365 -16.85 -2.75 3.24
C ASN A 365 -16.16 -4.11 3.29
N PHE A 366 -15.83 -4.67 2.12
CA PHE A 366 -15.06 -5.89 2.01
C PHE A 366 -13.90 -5.72 1.01
N TYR A 367 -12.79 -6.38 1.27
CA TYR A 367 -11.62 -6.46 0.38
C TYR A 367 -11.48 -7.84 -0.29
N ASP A 368 -12.12 -8.86 0.30
CA ASP A 368 -12.28 -10.19 -0.24
C ASP A 368 -13.63 -10.79 0.18
N LEU A 369 -14.16 -11.70 -0.64
CA LEU A 369 -15.38 -12.45 -0.34
C LEU A 369 -15.01 -13.85 0.15
N PRO A 370 -15.28 -14.18 1.43
CA PRO A 370 -14.92 -15.47 2.00
C PRO A 370 -16.08 -16.47 1.80
N ILE A 371 -16.02 -17.23 0.71
CA ILE A 371 -17.09 -18.09 0.20
C ILE A 371 -17.01 -19.51 0.77
N GLU A 372 -18.15 -19.99 1.31
CA GLU A 372 -18.33 -21.37 1.77
C GLU A 372 -18.61 -22.33 0.60
N MET A 373 -17.96 -23.49 0.59
CA MET A 373 -18.12 -24.48 -0.51
C MET A 373 -19.13 -25.61 -0.23
N ASP A 374 -19.54 -25.85 1.01
CA ASP A 374 -20.67 -26.78 1.28
C ASP A 374 -21.70 -26.15 2.19
N LYS A 375 -22.95 -26.19 1.72
CA LYS A 375 -24.08 -26.69 2.52
C LYS A 375 -24.94 -27.58 1.62
N LYS A 376 -24.60 -28.87 1.51
CA LYS A 376 -25.47 -29.91 0.90
C LYS A 376 -26.90 -29.89 1.47
N SER A 377 -27.08 -29.34 2.67
CA SER A 377 -28.37 -29.11 3.35
C SER A 377 -29.11 -27.84 2.89
N LYS A 378 -28.43 -26.75 2.51
CA LYS A 378 -29.09 -25.51 2.03
C LYS A 378 -29.57 -25.64 0.58
N LEU A 379 -28.86 -26.39 -0.27
CA LEU A 379 -29.30 -26.68 -1.64
C LEU A 379 -30.61 -27.48 -1.70
N LYS A 380 -30.86 -28.35 -0.71
CA LYS A 380 -32.16 -29.07 -0.56
C LYS A 380 -33.31 -28.20 -0.05
N ALA A 381 -33.02 -27.06 0.60
CA ALA A 381 -34.04 -26.16 1.14
C ALA A 381 -34.58 -25.18 0.09
N LEU A 382 -33.78 -24.88 -0.95
CA LEU A 382 -34.20 -24.08 -2.11
C LEU A 382 -35.22 -24.80 -3.00
N ASP A 383 -35.27 -26.14 -2.98
CA ASP A 383 -36.27 -26.93 -3.71
C ASP A 383 -37.67 -26.96 -3.06
N LYS A 384 -37.82 -26.49 -1.80
CA LYS A 384 -39.09 -26.62 -1.05
C LYS A 384 -39.98 -25.38 -1.06
N ASN A 385 -39.45 -24.21 -1.43
CA ASN A 385 -40.22 -22.97 -1.52
C ASN A 385 -40.40 -22.63 -2.99
N GLY A 386 -41.48 -23.13 -3.58
CA GLY A 386 -41.82 -22.90 -4.98
C GLY A 386 -41.97 -21.42 -5.28
N ASP A 387 -41.10 -20.92 -6.16
CA ASP A 387 -41.37 -19.76 -7.00
C ASP A 387 -40.95 -20.12 -8.43
N ALA A 388 -41.94 -20.12 -9.32
CA ALA A 388 -41.85 -20.57 -10.69
C ALA A 388 -41.28 -19.46 -11.59
N SER A 389 -39.96 -19.31 -11.62
CA SER A 389 -39.26 -18.66 -12.74
C SER A 389 -37.79 -19.06 -12.78
N SER A 390 -37.54 -20.31 -13.20
CA SER A 390 -36.31 -20.83 -13.83
C SER A 390 -36.25 -22.35 -13.67
N SER A 391 -37.22 -23.05 -14.25
CA SER A 391 -37.09 -24.47 -14.57
C SER A 391 -35.95 -24.67 -15.56
N LEU A 392 -34.72 -24.93 -15.09
CA LEU A 392 -33.69 -25.57 -15.93
C LEU A 392 -32.72 -26.55 -15.25
N PHE A 393 -32.67 -26.74 -13.91
CA PHE A 393 -31.56 -27.55 -13.33
C PHE A 393 -31.87 -28.60 -12.25
N GLY A 394 -33.13 -28.93 -11.93
CA GLY A 394 -33.49 -29.86 -10.84
C GLY A 394 -34.14 -31.21 -11.20
N TRP A 395 -34.65 -31.41 -12.42
CA TRP A 395 -35.45 -32.62 -12.76
C TRP A 395 -34.62 -33.80 -13.33
N LEU A 396 -33.29 -33.83 -13.26
CA LEU A 396 -32.52 -34.99 -13.75
C LEU A 396 -31.44 -35.44 -12.75
N GLY A 397 -31.80 -36.46 -11.96
CA GLY A 397 -30.93 -37.53 -11.44
C GLY A 397 -29.52 -37.16 -10.98
N ILE A 398 -29.34 -37.07 -9.66
CA ILE A 398 -28.04 -36.83 -9.02
C ILE A 398 -27.13 -38.04 -9.17
N GLY A 399 -26.32 -38.01 -10.22
CA GLY A 399 -25.02 -38.65 -10.32
C GLY A 399 -24.03 -37.64 -10.88
N ASN A 400 -23.00 -37.28 -10.09
CA ASN A 400 -21.76 -36.68 -10.59
C ASN A 400 -21.84 -35.27 -11.25
N ARG A 401 -22.28 -34.21 -10.52
CA ARG A 401 -22.09 -32.81 -10.99
C ARG A 401 -20.87 -32.14 -10.34
N ASN A 402 -20.06 -31.50 -11.18
CA ASN A 402 -18.94 -30.62 -10.80
C ASN A 402 -19.49 -29.36 -10.10
N LEU A 403 -18.97 -29.03 -8.90
CA LEU A 403 -19.33 -27.84 -8.14
C LEU A 403 -18.79 -26.58 -8.84
N ARG A 404 -19.62 -25.56 -9.10
CA ARG A 404 -19.20 -24.31 -9.76
C ARG A 404 -19.10 -23.16 -8.77
N LEU A 405 -18.23 -22.19 -9.07
CA LEU A 405 -18.09 -20.96 -8.27
C LEU A 405 -19.41 -20.19 -8.15
N GLN A 406 -20.18 -20.15 -9.24
CA GLN A 406 -21.48 -19.50 -9.29
C GLN A 406 -22.48 -20.13 -8.30
N ASP A 407 -22.41 -21.45 -8.08
CA ASP A 407 -23.25 -22.15 -7.10
C ASP A 407 -22.89 -21.70 -5.67
N CYS A 408 -21.59 -21.53 -5.40
CA CYS A 408 -21.12 -21.05 -4.10
C CYS A 408 -21.50 -19.59 -3.85
N LEU A 409 -21.40 -18.71 -4.85
CA LEU A 409 -21.84 -17.31 -4.76
C LEU A 409 -23.37 -17.20 -4.59
N ALA A 410 -24.14 -18.04 -5.30
CA ALA A 410 -25.59 -18.08 -5.12
C ALA A 410 -25.97 -18.53 -3.70
N SER A 411 -25.26 -19.53 -3.15
CA SER A 411 -25.45 -19.95 -1.76
C SER A 411 -25.04 -18.88 -0.75
N PHE A 412 -24.04 -18.05 -1.06
CA PHE A 412 -23.59 -16.94 -0.21
C PHE A 412 -24.67 -15.84 -0.11
N CYS A 413 -25.37 -15.55 -1.21
CA CYS A 413 -26.47 -14.58 -1.28
C CYS A 413 -27.88 -15.20 -1.07
N ALA A 414 -27.96 -16.45 -0.61
CA ALA A 414 -29.23 -17.11 -0.32
C ALA A 414 -29.81 -16.67 1.03
N ILE A 415 -31.12 -16.76 1.19
CA ILE A 415 -31.80 -16.51 2.47
C ILE A 415 -31.32 -17.54 3.50
N GLU A 416 -30.86 -17.05 4.65
CA GLU A 416 -30.54 -17.85 5.82
C GLU A 416 -31.60 -17.65 6.91
N ASN A 417 -32.29 -18.73 7.27
CA ASN A 417 -33.25 -18.72 8.36
C ASN A 417 -32.51 -18.88 9.70
N LEU A 418 -32.54 -17.84 10.52
CA LEU A 418 -31.97 -17.76 11.86
C LEU A 418 -33.03 -18.23 12.87
N THR A 419 -33.12 -19.53 13.10
CA THR A 419 -34.13 -20.18 13.95
C THR A 419 -33.51 -21.09 15.02
N GLY A 420 -34.31 -21.52 16.00
CA GLY A 420 -33.86 -22.44 17.05
C GLY A 420 -32.71 -21.87 17.87
N SER A 421 -31.58 -22.58 17.91
CA SER A 421 -30.36 -22.14 18.60
C SER A 421 -29.68 -20.93 17.95
N ASN A 422 -30.02 -20.63 16.69
CA ASN A 422 -29.41 -19.54 15.91
C ASN A 422 -30.32 -18.30 15.82
N ARG A 423 -31.31 -18.17 16.72
CA ARG A 423 -32.21 -17.00 16.78
C ARG A 423 -31.41 -15.71 16.95
N TYR A 424 -31.93 -14.63 16.37
CA TYR A 424 -31.30 -13.30 16.42
C TYR A 424 -32.07 -12.38 17.35
N GLU A 425 -31.36 -11.55 18.12
CA GLU A 425 -32.01 -10.56 18.96
C GLU A 425 -32.52 -9.40 18.10
N CYS A 426 -33.84 -9.34 17.92
CA CYS A 426 -34.45 -8.29 17.11
C CYS A 426 -34.32 -6.93 17.80
N GLU A 427 -33.69 -5.96 17.13
CA GLU A 427 -33.44 -4.62 17.69
C GLU A 427 -34.73 -3.85 18.03
N ARG A 428 -35.87 -4.17 17.38
CA ARG A 428 -37.18 -3.60 17.70
C ARG A 428 -37.89 -4.34 18.82
N CYS A 429 -37.81 -5.68 18.85
CA CYS A 429 -38.52 -6.48 19.86
C CYS A 429 -37.73 -6.64 21.17
N LYS A 430 -36.41 -6.37 21.14
CA LYS A 430 -35.46 -6.56 22.25
C LYS A 430 -35.50 -7.99 22.82
N LYS A 431 -35.71 -8.98 21.94
CA LYS A 431 -35.83 -10.41 22.26
C LYS A 431 -35.32 -11.27 21.11
N LEU A 432 -34.84 -12.48 21.45
CA LEU A 432 -34.47 -13.52 20.47
C LEU A 432 -35.71 -13.94 19.67
N ASN A 433 -35.67 -13.73 18.36
CA ASN A 433 -36.73 -14.08 17.43
C ASN A 433 -36.18 -14.89 16.26
N ASP A 434 -37.08 -15.62 15.61
CA ASP A 434 -36.79 -16.21 14.31
C ASP A 434 -36.66 -15.07 13.28
N CYS A 435 -35.53 -15.04 12.56
CA CYS A 435 -35.19 -13.99 11.60
C CYS A 435 -34.75 -14.59 10.26
N GLN A 436 -34.82 -13.81 9.21
CA GLN A 436 -34.23 -14.12 7.90
C GLN A 436 -33.07 -13.18 7.63
N LYS A 437 -31.89 -13.74 7.32
CA LYS A 437 -30.71 -12.99 6.90
C LYS A 437 -30.48 -13.16 5.41
N THR A 438 -30.22 -12.07 4.70
CA THR A 438 -29.79 -12.07 3.30
C THR A 438 -28.56 -11.19 3.13
N LEU A 439 -27.73 -11.55 2.16
CA LEU A 439 -26.56 -10.79 1.74
C LEU A 439 -26.70 -10.45 0.26
N ARG A 440 -26.38 -9.21 -0.11
CA ARG A 440 -26.20 -8.80 -1.52
C ARG A 440 -24.98 -7.91 -1.65
N ILE A 441 -24.36 -7.94 -2.82
CA ILE A 441 -23.24 -7.06 -3.14
C ILE A 441 -23.82 -5.72 -3.60
N LYS A 442 -23.68 -4.68 -2.77
CA LYS A 442 -24.18 -3.33 -3.08
C LYS A 442 -23.24 -2.61 -4.04
N ARG A 443 -21.92 -2.72 -3.83
CA ARG A 443 -20.90 -2.14 -4.71
C ARG A 443 -19.83 -3.17 -5.05
N LEU A 444 -19.52 -3.27 -6.34
CA LEU A 444 -18.54 -4.20 -6.89
C LEU A 444 -17.14 -3.55 -6.98
N PRO A 445 -16.07 -4.21 -6.47
CA PRO A 445 -14.69 -3.70 -6.55
C PRO A 445 -14.13 -3.80 -7.97
N GLU A 446 -13.12 -2.99 -8.32
CA GLU A 446 -12.45 -3.08 -9.63
C GLU A 446 -11.70 -4.41 -9.81
N SER A 447 -11.05 -4.87 -8.73
CA SER A 447 -10.45 -6.18 -8.59
C SER A 447 -11.15 -6.97 -7.49
N LEU A 448 -12.00 -7.91 -7.88
CA LEU A 448 -12.72 -8.80 -6.98
C LEU A 448 -11.81 -9.94 -6.50
N CYS A 449 -11.60 -10.00 -5.18
CA CYS A 449 -10.91 -11.11 -4.51
C CYS A 449 -11.95 -12.08 -3.92
N ILE A 450 -11.84 -13.38 -4.24
CA ILE A 450 -12.71 -14.43 -3.70
C ILE A 450 -11.85 -15.47 -3.01
N GLN A 451 -12.03 -15.65 -1.70
CA GLN A 451 -11.44 -16.74 -0.94
C GLN A 451 -12.41 -17.91 -0.89
N LEU A 452 -11.97 -19.11 -1.27
CA LEU A 452 -12.70 -20.34 -1.04
C LEU A 452 -12.31 -20.90 0.34
N LYS A 453 -13.25 -20.94 1.29
CA LYS A 453 -13.01 -21.43 2.67
C LYS A 453 -12.76 -22.93 2.69
N ARG A 454 -11.51 -23.33 2.40
CA ARG A 454 -11.06 -24.74 2.27
C ARG A 454 -10.78 -25.43 3.60
N PHE A 455 -10.75 -24.71 4.71
CA PHE A 455 -10.42 -25.28 6.01
C PHE A 455 -11.62 -25.18 6.95
N ARG A 456 -12.05 -26.31 7.52
CA ARG A 456 -13.09 -26.36 8.54
C ARG A 456 -12.50 -26.74 9.88
N ARG A 457 -13.01 -26.14 10.95
CA ARG A 457 -12.84 -26.60 12.33
C ARG A 457 -14.18 -27.08 12.85
N ASP A 458 -14.51 -28.33 12.54
CA ASP A 458 -15.56 -29.07 13.23
C ASP A 458 -14.90 -29.93 14.34
N TYR A 459 -15.48 -31.07 14.72
CA TYR A 459 -14.88 -32.03 15.67
C TYR A 459 -13.46 -32.50 15.27
N PHE A 460 -13.19 -32.54 13.97
CA PHE A 460 -11.85 -32.74 13.41
C PHE A 460 -11.59 -31.65 12.37
N SER A 461 -10.41 -31.03 12.42
CA SER A 461 -10.03 -30.10 11.37
C SER A 461 -9.73 -30.88 10.10
N SER A 462 -10.35 -30.52 8.96
CA SER A 462 -10.03 -31.10 7.64
C SER A 462 -9.94 -30.04 6.53
N LYS A 463 -9.16 -30.37 5.49
CA LYS A 463 -9.09 -29.57 4.24
C LYS A 463 -10.10 -30.12 3.23
N ILE A 464 -10.87 -29.23 2.61
CA ILE A 464 -11.78 -29.53 1.50
C ILE A 464 -10.99 -29.49 0.19
N THR A 465 -10.78 -30.67 -0.39
CA THR A 465 -10.07 -30.86 -1.67
C THR A 465 -11.02 -30.90 -2.87
N THR A 466 -12.30 -30.59 -2.67
CA THR A 466 -13.29 -30.54 -3.75
C THR A 466 -12.86 -29.50 -4.79
N HIS A 467 -12.77 -29.92 -6.04
CA HIS A 467 -12.52 -29.01 -7.15
C HIS A 467 -13.77 -28.15 -7.38
N VAL A 468 -13.57 -26.83 -7.40
CA VAL A 468 -14.59 -25.85 -7.74
C VAL A 468 -14.26 -25.36 -9.14
N GLN A 469 -15.15 -25.59 -10.09
CA GLN A 469 -15.03 -25.06 -11.43
C GLN A 469 -15.27 -23.55 -11.39
N PHE A 470 -14.29 -22.76 -11.84
CA PHE A 470 -14.39 -21.30 -11.92
C PHE A 470 -14.25 -20.82 -13.38
N PRO A 471 -14.99 -19.78 -13.78
CA PRO A 471 -14.86 -19.18 -15.10
C PRO A 471 -13.53 -18.44 -15.25
N MET A 472 -12.81 -18.68 -16.35
CA MET A 472 -11.60 -17.90 -16.66
C MET A 472 -11.94 -16.50 -17.18
N GLU A 473 -13.08 -16.38 -17.85
CA GLU A 473 -13.59 -15.15 -18.46
C GLU A 473 -15.10 -15.04 -18.24
N ASP A 474 -15.63 -13.82 -18.28
CA ASP A 474 -17.06 -13.51 -18.19
C ASP A 474 -17.78 -14.06 -16.95
N LEU A 475 -17.14 -13.99 -15.77
CA LEU A 475 -17.84 -14.18 -14.49
C LEU A 475 -18.87 -13.05 -14.30
N GLU A 476 -20.15 -13.38 -14.42
CA GLU A 476 -21.25 -12.43 -14.26
C GLU A 476 -21.66 -12.30 -12.79
N MET A 477 -21.49 -11.09 -12.23
CA MET A 477 -21.81 -10.80 -10.82
C MET A 477 -23.19 -10.18 -10.60
N ARG A 478 -23.87 -9.71 -11.67
CA ARG A 478 -25.17 -9.04 -11.58
C ARG A 478 -26.24 -9.79 -10.76
N PRO A 479 -26.36 -11.14 -10.81
CA PRO A 479 -27.35 -11.88 -10.01
C PRO A 479 -27.19 -11.71 -8.49
N TYR A 480 -25.98 -11.37 -8.02
CA TYR A 480 -25.66 -11.25 -6.60
C TYR A 480 -25.82 -9.82 -6.06
N CYS A 481 -26.11 -8.86 -6.94
CA CYS A 481 -26.26 -7.45 -6.59
C CYS A 481 -27.73 -7.00 -6.46
N LYS A 482 -28.66 -7.69 -7.14
CA LYS A 482 -30.09 -7.35 -7.15
C LYS A 482 -30.71 -7.44 -5.75
N ASP A 483 -31.54 -6.46 -5.41
CA ASP A 483 -32.43 -6.58 -4.24
C ASP A 483 -33.58 -7.53 -4.59
N LYS A 484 -33.64 -8.68 -3.90
CA LYS A 484 -34.68 -9.69 -4.10
C LYS A 484 -36.03 -9.30 -3.47
N ASN A 485 -36.06 -8.26 -2.64
CA ASN A 485 -37.26 -7.79 -1.94
C ASN A 485 -37.84 -6.50 -2.54
N ALA A 486 -37.24 -5.94 -3.60
CA ALA A 486 -37.83 -4.82 -4.31
C ALA A 486 -39.10 -5.28 -5.03
N ASN A 487 -40.25 -4.70 -4.68
CA ASN A 487 -41.51 -4.97 -5.37
C ASN A 487 -41.33 -4.68 -6.87
N ALA A 488 -41.74 -5.62 -7.72
CA ALA A 488 -41.68 -5.50 -9.18
C ALA A 488 -42.43 -4.28 -9.76
N ASP A 489 -43.26 -3.61 -8.94
CA ASP A 489 -44.14 -2.51 -9.33
C ASP A 489 -43.62 -1.09 -9.00
N MET A 490 -42.44 -0.95 -8.39
CA MET A 490 -41.80 0.36 -8.26
C MET A 490 -40.76 0.52 -9.37
N HIS A 491 -41.10 1.36 -10.35
CA HIS A 491 -40.22 1.86 -11.41
C HIS A 491 -38.76 1.93 -10.94
N GLU A 492 -37.87 1.23 -11.66
CA GLU A 492 -36.42 1.39 -11.63
C GLU A 492 -36.10 2.88 -11.68
N SER A 493 -35.97 3.49 -10.51
CA SER A 493 -35.70 4.90 -10.35
C SER A 493 -34.25 5.01 -9.92
N GLN A 494 -33.49 5.60 -10.84
CA GLN A 494 -32.08 5.97 -10.77
C GLN A 494 -31.12 4.81 -11.02
N ASN A 495 -30.54 4.84 -12.24
CA ASN A 495 -29.25 4.24 -12.56
C ASN A 495 -28.28 4.50 -11.41
N ASP A 496 -28.03 3.50 -10.58
CA ASP A 496 -26.85 3.50 -9.74
C ASP A 496 -25.66 3.24 -10.67
N ASP A 497 -25.02 4.32 -11.13
CA ASP A 497 -23.84 4.30 -12.01
C ASP A 497 -22.74 3.34 -11.51
N SER A 498 -22.77 2.96 -10.22
CA SER A 498 -21.85 2.00 -9.63
C SER A 498 -22.00 0.54 -10.13
N MET A 499 -23.07 0.21 -10.87
CA MET A 499 -23.38 -1.15 -11.35
C MET A 499 -23.34 -1.32 -12.89
N GLU A 500 -22.76 -0.38 -13.64
CA GLU A 500 -22.65 -0.46 -15.10
C GLU A 500 -21.88 -1.71 -15.56
N VAL A 501 -20.75 -2.01 -14.91
CA VAL A 501 -19.86 -3.13 -15.26
C VAL A 501 -19.91 -4.22 -14.21
N THR A 502 -20.50 -5.38 -14.57
CA THR A 502 -20.70 -6.53 -13.66
C THR A 502 -20.00 -7.81 -14.08
N LYS A 503 -19.34 -7.82 -15.24
CA LYS A 503 -18.56 -8.96 -15.75
C LYS A 503 -17.10 -8.87 -15.35
N TYR A 504 -16.50 -10.03 -15.09
CA TYR A 504 -15.10 -10.12 -14.67
C TYR A 504 -14.33 -11.22 -15.40
N ASP A 505 -13.05 -10.97 -15.64
CA ASP A 505 -12.08 -11.96 -16.13
C ASP A 505 -11.06 -12.30 -15.04
N LEU A 506 -10.70 -13.58 -14.94
CA LEU A 506 -9.68 -14.05 -14.00
C LEU A 506 -8.30 -13.57 -14.49
N TYR A 507 -7.51 -12.98 -13.60
CA TYR A 507 -6.13 -12.59 -13.90
C TYR A 507 -5.10 -13.20 -12.95
N ALA A 508 -5.49 -13.65 -11.75
CA ALA A 508 -4.61 -14.40 -10.87
C ALA A 508 -5.39 -15.37 -9.96
N LEU A 509 -4.71 -16.40 -9.47
CA LEU A 509 -5.20 -17.27 -8.40
C LEU A 509 -4.05 -17.75 -7.52
N VAL A 510 -4.36 -18.03 -6.26
CA VAL A 510 -3.46 -18.72 -5.32
C VAL A 510 -3.99 -20.14 -5.11
N HIS A 511 -3.11 -21.12 -5.14
CA HIS A 511 -3.38 -22.53 -4.87
C HIS A 511 -2.59 -22.96 -3.63
N HIS A 512 -3.25 -23.62 -2.69
CA HIS A 512 -2.60 -24.32 -1.58
C HIS A 512 -2.51 -25.83 -1.81
N ARG A 513 -1.30 -26.40 -1.95
CA ARG A 513 -1.07 -27.86 -1.94
C ARG A 513 -0.73 -28.33 -0.52
N GLY A 514 -1.27 -29.46 -0.07
CA GLY A 514 -1.03 -30.00 1.27
C GLY A 514 -2.28 -30.05 2.16
N GLY A 515 -2.08 -30.33 3.45
CA GLY A 515 -3.13 -30.49 4.46
C GLY A 515 -3.08 -29.41 5.54
N LEU A 516 -3.78 -29.61 6.65
CA LEU A 516 -3.84 -28.65 7.76
C LEU A 516 -2.55 -28.53 8.58
N GLY A 517 -1.79 -29.63 8.71
CA GLY A 517 -0.53 -29.65 9.44
C GLY A 517 0.67 -29.15 8.63
N GLY A 518 0.45 -28.80 7.37
CA GLY A 518 1.42 -28.13 6.54
C GLY A 518 1.14 -28.27 5.04
N GLY A 519 1.62 -27.28 4.30
CA GLY A 519 1.43 -27.21 2.86
C GLY A 519 2.33 -26.18 2.20
N HIS A 520 1.96 -25.81 0.98
CA HIS A 520 2.73 -24.93 0.13
C HIS A 520 1.81 -24.13 -0.79
N TYR A 521 2.06 -22.82 -0.87
CA TYR A 521 1.27 -21.93 -1.70
C TYR A 521 1.98 -21.64 -3.02
N ILE A 522 1.21 -21.61 -4.10
CA ILE A 522 1.68 -21.34 -5.47
C ILE A 522 0.73 -20.29 -6.05
N ALA A 523 1.28 -19.27 -6.72
CA ALA A 523 0.48 -18.32 -7.46
C ALA A 523 0.44 -18.67 -8.94
N TYR A 524 -0.66 -18.36 -9.60
CA TYR A 524 -0.76 -18.35 -11.05
C TYR A 524 -1.29 -16.98 -11.46
N ALA A 525 -0.65 -16.32 -12.41
CA ALA A 525 -1.10 -15.03 -12.89
C ALA A 525 -0.97 -14.91 -14.41
N LYS A 526 -1.88 -14.17 -15.02
CA LYS A 526 -1.83 -13.78 -16.42
C LYS A 526 -0.98 -12.53 -16.53
N ASN A 527 0.12 -12.60 -17.26
CA ASN A 527 0.96 -11.44 -17.51
C ASN A 527 0.23 -10.48 -18.48
N PRO A 528 0.10 -9.19 -18.15
CA PRO A 528 -0.67 -8.23 -18.95
C PRO A 528 0.04 -7.78 -20.23
N ILE A 529 1.34 -8.06 -20.39
CA ILE A 529 2.13 -7.64 -21.55
C ILE A 529 1.98 -8.65 -22.69
N ASP A 530 2.17 -9.94 -22.39
CA ASP A 530 2.13 -11.01 -23.40
C ASP A 530 0.83 -11.83 -23.37
N ASN A 531 -0.07 -11.53 -22.42
CA ASN A 531 -1.35 -12.20 -22.18
C ASN A 531 -1.25 -13.71 -21.90
N ASN A 532 -0.08 -14.21 -21.49
CA ASN A 532 0.11 -15.62 -21.14
C ASN A 532 -0.03 -15.88 -19.63
N TRP A 533 -0.39 -17.11 -19.28
CA TRP A 533 -0.45 -17.56 -17.90
C TRP A 533 0.90 -18.10 -17.43
N TYR A 534 1.25 -17.78 -16.18
CA TYR A 534 2.47 -18.22 -15.53
C TYR A 534 2.16 -18.74 -14.13
N GLU A 535 2.81 -19.84 -13.76
CA GLU A 535 2.91 -20.38 -12.41
C GLU A 535 4.15 -19.81 -11.73
N PHE A 536 3.98 -19.28 -10.52
CA PHE A 536 5.02 -18.76 -9.65
C PHE A 536 5.10 -19.65 -8.41
N ASP A 537 5.99 -20.66 -8.46
CA ASP A 537 6.33 -21.54 -7.33
C ASP A 537 7.64 -21.05 -6.73
N ASP A 538 7.54 -20.10 -5.80
CA ASP A 538 8.66 -19.37 -5.22
C ASP A 538 9.61 -18.82 -6.31
N THR A 539 10.84 -19.35 -6.40
CA THR A 539 11.86 -18.90 -7.36
C THR A 539 11.59 -19.34 -8.79
N TYR A 540 10.65 -20.26 -9.00
CA TYR A 540 10.38 -20.86 -10.30
C TYR A 540 9.19 -20.18 -10.96
N VAL A 541 9.41 -19.65 -12.16
CA VAL A 541 8.37 -19.07 -13.02
C VAL A 541 8.23 -19.96 -14.25
N THR A 542 7.03 -20.52 -14.45
CA THR A 542 6.77 -21.48 -15.54
C THR A 542 5.52 -21.09 -16.30
N LYS A 543 5.61 -20.94 -17.63
CA LYS A 543 4.45 -20.70 -18.49
C LYS A 543 3.46 -21.87 -18.41
N LYS A 544 2.16 -21.58 -18.36
CA LYS A 544 1.06 -22.55 -18.30
C LYS A 544 0.01 -22.26 -19.36
N THR A 545 -0.74 -23.30 -19.72
CA THR A 545 -1.90 -23.18 -20.59
C THR A 545 -3.16 -22.84 -19.77
N PRO A 546 -4.15 -22.14 -20.37
CA PRO A 546 -5.42 -21.87 -19.69
C PRO A 546 -6.13 -23.13 -19.15
N LEU A 547 -5.96 -24.28 -19.82
CA LEU A 547 -6.52 -25.56 -19.39
C LEU A 547 -5.88 -26.10 -18.11
N GLU A 548 -4.57 -25.88 -17.91
CA GLU A 548 -3.91 -26.24 -16.66
C GLU A 548 -4.40 -25.36 -15.52
N ILE A 549 -4.60 -24.06 -15.78
CA ILE A 549 -5.11 -23.12 -14.78
C ILE A 549 -6.53 -23.49 -14.34
N SER A 550 -7.44 -23.74 -15.28
CA SER A 550 -8.85 -24.04 -14.96
C SER A 550 -9.07 -25.32 -14.15
N ARG A 551 -8.08 -26.23 -14.13
CA ARG A 551 -8.10 -27.47 -13.35
C ARG A 551 -7.49 -27.33 -11.95
N THR A 552 -6.92 -26.17 -11.64
CA THR A 552 -6.21 -25.94 -10.38
C THR A 552 -7.19 -25.88 -9.19
N GLU A 553 -6.78 -26.40 -8.02
CA GLU A 553 -7.53 -26.25 -6.78
C GLU A 553 -7.35 -24.83 -6.22
N ALA A 554 -8.13 -23.89 -6.75
CA ALA A 554 -8.04 -22.49 -6.36
C ALA A 554 -8.36 -22.29 -4.87
N TYR A 555 -7.54 -21.54 -4.17
CA TYR A 555 -7.76 -21.11 -2.79
C TYR A 555 -8.23 -19.65 -2.73
N ILE A 556 -7.55 -18.76 -3.46
CA ILE A 556 -7.94 -17.35 -3.64
C ILE A 556 -7.98 -17.06 -5.14
N LEU A 557 -9.02 -16.38 -5.60
CA LEU A 557 -9.21 -15.99 -7.01
C LEU A 557 -9.23 -14.47 -7.12
N PHE A 558 -8.54 -13.92 -8.12
CA PHE A 558 -8.48 -12.51 -8.42
C PHE A 558 -9.07 -12.24 -9.80
N TYR A 559 -10.15 -11.48 -9.81
CA TYR A 559 -10.95 -11.16 -10.97
C TYR A 559 -10.89 -9.65 -11.22
N ARG A 560 -10.72 -9.21 -12.48
CA ARG A 560 -10.79 -7.80 -12.86
C ARG A 560 -12.06 -7.52 -13.64
N LYS A 561 -12.66 -6.34 -13.47
CA LYS A 561 -13.80 -5.93 -14.30
C LYS A 561 -13.45 -5.99 -15.79
N LYS A 562 -14.43 -6.38 -16.61
CA LYS A 562 -14.33 -6.47 -18.07
C LYS A 562 -15.34 -5.53 -18.72
N SER A 563 -14.88 -4.63 -19.59
CA SER A 563 -15.74 -3.79 -20.41
C SER A 563 -15.08 -3.49 -21.75
N THR A 564 -15.66 -4.02 -22.82
CA THR A 564 -15.19 -3.81 -24.19
C THR A 564 -15.23 -2.33 -24.58
N GLU A 565 -16.29 -1.61 -24.20
CA GLU A 565 -16.43 -0.17 -24.47
C GLU A 565 -15.29 0.63 -23.84
N LYS A 566 -14.96 0.34 -22.56
CA LYS A 566 -13.87 1.02 -21.86
C LYS A 566 -12.51 0.65 -22.45
N ASP A 567 -12.33 -0.59 -22.88
CA ASP A 567 -11.08 -1.03 -23.51
C ASP A 567 -10.86 -0.37 -24.88
N GLU A 568 -11.90 -0.24 -25.70
CA GLU A 568 -11.88 0.50 -26.97
C GLU A 568 -11.61 2.00 -26.76
N GLU A 569 -12.26 2.61 -25.77
CA GLU A 569 -12.01 4.00 -25.37
C GLU A 569 -10.54 4.21 -24.97
N ARG A 570 -10.01 3.35 -24.10
CA ARG A 570 -8.61 3.43 -23.64
C ARG A 570 -7.64 3.29 -24.80
N GLN A 571 -7.90 2.38 -25.75
CA GLN A 571 -7.07 2.24 -26.95
C GLN A 571 -7.10 3.49 -27.82
N LYS A 572 -8.29 4.05 -28.08
CA LYS A 572 -8.46 5.28 -28.87
C LYS A 572 -7.73 6.46 -28.24
N ILE A 573 -7.94 6.70 -26.95
CA ILE A 573 -7.33 7.83 -26.23
C ILE A 573 -5.81 7.66 -26.11
N LYS A 574 -5.31 6.45 -25.85
CA LYS A 574 -3.85 6.20 -25.84
C LYS A 574 -3.22 6.45 -27.21
N ALA A 575 -3.91 6.08 -28.30
CA ALA A 575 -3.45 6.37 -29.66
C ALA A 575 -3.39 7.88 -29.91
N GLN A 576 -4.37 8.64 -29.42
CA GLN A 576 -4.35 10.10 -29.47
C GLN A 576 -3.18 10.67 -28.65
N ILE A 577 -3.01 10.29 -27.38
CA ILE A 577 -1.91 10.78 -26.53
C ILE A 577 -0.53 10.58 -27.19
N ASN A 578 -0.35 9.47 -27.91
CA ASN A 578 0.91 9.14 -28.59
C ASN A 578 1.06 9.73 -30.00
N ALA A 579 0.02 10.36 -30.54
CA ALA A 579 0.10 11.02 -31.85
C ALA A 579 0.90 12.33 -31.74
N ASN A 580 1.60 12.69 -32.83
CA ASN A 580 2.41 13.90 -32.84
C ASN A 580 1.50 15.12 -33.06
N PHE A 581 1.27 15.91 -32.00
CA PHE A 581 0.46 17.12 -32.04
C PHE A 581 1.32 18.35 -31.76
N GLU A 582 2.18 18.74 -32.71
CA GLU A 582 3.07 19.90 -32.56
C GLU A 582 2.32 21.25 -32.46
N LEU A 583 1.01 21.28 -32.74
CA LEU A 583 0.20 22.50 -32.82
C LEU A 583 -0.88 22.62 -31.75
N GLU A 584 -1.18 21.56 -30.99
CA GLU A 584 -2.22 21.63 -29.94
C GLU A 584 -1.63 22.10 -28.60
N PRO A 585 -2.36 22.97 -27.85
CA PRO A 585 -2.00 23.26 -26.46
C PRO A 585 -1.99 21.98 -25.63
N ILE A 586 -0.96 21.83 -24.79
CA ILE A 586 -0.83 20.71 -23.85
C ILE A 586 -1.42 21.10 -22.50
N TYR A 587 -2.13 20.14 -21.89
CA TYR A 587 -2.66 20.24 -20.53
C TYR A 587 -2.05 19.18 -19.63
N TYR A 588 -2.00 19.48 -18.33
CA TYR A 588 -1.59 18.56 -17.29
C TYR A 588 -2.81 18.01 -16.54
N ILE A 589 -2.84 16.70 -16.39
CA ILE A 589 -3.83 15.99 -15.55
C ILE A 589 -3.13 15.19 -14.47
N SER A 590 -3.82 14.95 -13.35
CA SER A 590 -3.29 14.11 -12.26
C SER A 590 -2.90 12.72 -12.73
N ARG A 591 -1.70 12.27 -12.35
CA ARG A 591 -1.24 10.89 -12.55
C ARG A 591 -2.13 9.90 -11.80
N LEU A 592 -2.65 10.26 -10.62
CA LEU A 592 -3.59 9.43 -9.86
C LEU A 592 -4.91 9.27 -10.63
N TRP A 593 -5.47 10.37 -11.14
CA TRP A 593 -6.68 10.30 -11.94
C TRP A 593 -6.45 9.49 -13.22
N PHE A 594 -5.33 9.71 -13.91
CA PHE A 594 -4.99 8.95 -15.12
C PHE A 594 -4.82 7.45 -14.87
N ASN A 595 -4.21 7.05 -13.75
CA ASN A 595 -4.13 5.66 -13.32
C ASN A 595 -5.53 5.06 -13.13
N ARG A 596 -6.43 5.77 -12.45
CA ARG A 596 -7.83 5.35 -12.29
C ARG A 596 -8.50 5.15 -13.66
N TRP A 597 -8.37 6.10 -14.58
CA TRP A 597 -8.96 5.99 -15.92
C TRP A 597 -8.40 4.77 -16.69
N GLN A 598 -7.10 4.53 -16.59
CA GLN A 598 -6.44 3.45 -17.30
C GLN A 598 -6.92 2.05 -16.88
N PHE A 599 -7.36 1.87 -15.64
CA PHE A 599 -7.63 0.53 -15.08
C PHE A 599 -9.00 0.34 -14.46
N MET A 600 -9.73 1.40 -14.13
CA MET A 600 -11.00 1.33 -13.41
C MET A 600 -12.17 1.60 -14.35
N SER A 601 -13.32 0.97 -14.07
CA SER A 601 -14.56 1.18 -14.82
C SER A 601 -15.10 2.61 -14.69
N ASN A 602 -14.95 3.19 -13.49
CA ASN A 602 -15.34 4.56 -13.20
C ASN A 602 -14.19 5.31 -12.51
N PRO A 603 -13.43 6.17 -13.23
CA PRO A 603 -12.36 6.96 -12.62
C PRO A 603 -12.85 8.12 -11.75
N GLY A 604 -14.13 8.49 -11.86
CA GLY A 604 -14.69 9.72 -11.30
C GLY A 604 -14.29 10.98 -12.08
N PRO A 605 -14.71 12.16 -11.63
CA PRO A 605 -14.42 13.43 -12.30
C PRO A 605 -12.92 13.71 -12.33
N VAL A 606 -12.48 14.37 -13.41
CA VAL A 606 -11.09 14.83 -13.55
C VAL A 606 -10.79 15.79 -12.40
N SER A 607 -9.69 15.51 -11.69
CA SER A 607 -9.25 16.27 -10.52
C SER A 607 -7.76 16.50 -10.60
N ASN A 608 -7.34 17.74 -10.37
CA ASN A 608 -5.94 18.14 -10.29
C ASN A 608 -5.55 18.66 -8.89
N PHE A 609 -6.44 18.53 -7.88
CA PHE A 609 -6.18 19.07 -6.52
C PHE A 609 -5.02 18.41 -5.78
N ASP A 610 -4.54 17.28 -6.27
CA ASP A 610 -3.37 16.62 -5.74
C ASP A 610 -2.06 17.36 -6.06
N PHE A 611 -2.03 18.21 -7.09
CA PHE A 611 -0.86 19.05 -7.41
C PHE A 611 -1.15 20.54 -7.66
N VAL A 612 -2.40 20.91 -7.96
CA VAL A 612 -2.87 22.29 -8.11
C VAL A 612 -3.38 22.80 -6.77
N CYS A 613 -2.87 23.94 -6.32
CA CYS A 613 -3.33 24.58 -5.09
C CYS A 613 -4.66 25.34 -5.32
N PRO A 614 -5.36 25.76 -4.25
CA PRO A 614 -6.62 26.51 -4.36
C PRO A 614 -6.54 27.85 -5.11
N HIS A 615 -5.34 28.36 -5.40
CA HIS A 615 -5.11 29.58 -6.19
C HIS A 615 -4.87 29.28 -7.68
N GLU A 616 -5.27 28.11 -8.17
CA GLU A 616 -5.23 27.71 -9.60
C GLU A 616 -3.82 27.64 -10.20
N GLY A 617 -2.80 27.40 -9.37
CA GLY A 617 -1.42 27.18 -9.81
C GLY A 617 -0.72 26.11 -8.99
N VAL A 618 0.53 25.78 -9.33
CA VAL A 618 1.29 24.75 -8.61
C VAL A 618 2.15 25.36 -7.51
N ASN A 619 2.05 24.82 -6.29
CA ASN A 619 3.00 25.10 -5.22
C ASN A 619 4.21 24.16 -5.32
N LEU A 620 5.24 24.56 -6.07
CA LEU A 620 6.45 23.73 -6.30
C LEU A 620 7.23 23.43 -5.01
N ARG A 621 7.04 24.19 -3.92
CA ARG A 621 7.68 23.84 -2.66
C ARG A 621 7.00 22.67 -1.97
N GLN A 622 5.67 22.67 -1.98
CA GLN A 622 4.89 21.54 -1.45
C GLN A 622 5.03 20.31 -2.38
N ASN A 623 5.08 20.55 -3.69
CA ASN A 623 5.16 19.51 -4.72
C ASN A 623 6.42 19.71 -5.60
N PRO A 624 7.63 19.48 -5.07
CA PRO A 624 8.88 19.66 -5.82
C PRO A 624 8.99 18.69 -7.01
N ASP A 625 8.39 17.51 -6.89
CA ASP A 625 8.39 16.47 -7.92
C ASP A 625 7.10 16.48 -8.77
N VAL A 626 6.49 17.65 -8.98
CA VAL A 626 5.20 17.76 -9.70
C VAL A 626 5.23 17.12 -11.08
N ILE A 627 6.38 17.11 -11.76
CA ILE A 627 6.52 16.50 -13.09
C ILE A 627 6.19 14.99 -13.08
N ASN A 628 6.42 14.31 -11.95
CA ASN A 628 6.08 12.91 -11.75
C ASN A 628 4.62 12.71 -11.28
N MET A 629 3.95 13.79 -10.86
CA MET A 629 2.55 13.80 -10.41
C MET A 629 1.57 14.08 -11.56
N VAL A 630 2.05 14.51 -12.73
CA VAL A 630 1.21 14.92 -13.85
C VAL A 630 1.38 14.04 -15.08
N VAL A 631 0.35 13.97 -15.91
CA VAL A 631 0.37 13.43 -17.28
C VAL A 631 0.14 14.56 -18.25
N ARG A 632 0.99 14.66 -19.27
CA ARG A 632 0.82 15.61 -20.38
C ARG A 632 -0.15 15.02 -21.39
N VAL A 633 -1.21 15.77 -21.71
CA VAL A 633 -2.22 15.38 -22.70
C VAL A 633 -2.54 16.56 -23.64
N PRO A 634 -2.79 16.33 -24.93
CA PRO A 634 -3.21 17.38 -25.85
C PRO A 634 -4.63 17.88 -25.51
N LEU A 635 -4.97 19.11 -25.91
CA LEU A 635 -6.29 19.72 -25.68
C LEU A 635 -7.45 18.81 -26.10
N SER A 636 -7.34 18.17 -27.27
CA SER A 636 -8.35 17.22 -27.76
C SER A 636 -8.65 16.08 -26.77
N VAL A 637 -7.62 15.52 -26.14
CA VAL A 637 -7.75 14.47 -25.12
C VAL A 637 -8.29 15.04 -23.81
N TYR A 638 -7.80 16.22 -23.40
CA TYR A 638 -8.29 16.89 -22.19
C TYR A 638 -9.80 17.16 -22.30
N SER A 639 -10.25 17.77 -23.40
CA SER A 639 -11.68 18.00 -23.67
C SER A 639 -12.47 16.69 -23.67
N ALA A 640 -11.98 15.64 -24.32
CA ALA A 640 -12.66 14.33 -24.30
C ALA A 640 -12.82 13.76 -22.88
N PHE A 641 -11.84 13.95 -21.99
CA PHE A 641 -11.97 13.55 -20.59
C PHE A 641 -13.00 14.39 -19.83
N ILE A 642 -12.98 15.71 -20.00
CA ILE A 642 -13.92 16.61 -19.33
C ILE A 642 -15.36 16.36 -19.81
N ASP A 643 -15.56 16.20 -21.12
CA ASP A 643 -16.87 15.96 -21.70
C ASP A 643 -17.49 14.63 -21.22
N LYS A 644 -16.65 13.58 -21.05
CA LYS A 644 -17.12 12.25 -20.65
C LYS A 644 -17.23 12.07 -19.13
N TYR A 645 -16.26 12.55 -18.37
CA TYR A 645 -16.13 12.28 -16.94
C TYR A 645 -16.44 13.48 -16.05
N GLY A 646 -16.56 14.68 -16.62
CA GLY A 646 -16.68 15.92 -15.87
C GLY A 646 -15.39 16.34 -15.17
N SER A 647 -15.47 17.46 -14.46
CA SER A 647 -14.43 17.98 -13.57
C SER A 647 -15.02 18.23 -12.19
N ASP A 648 -14.19 18.14 -11.17
CA ASP A 648 -14.54 18.49 -9.79
C ASP A 648 -14.46 20.01 -9.51
N GLY A 649 -14.37 20.82 -10.57
CA GLY A 649 -14.25 22.27 -10.49
C GLY A 649 -12.80 22.75 -10.42
N GLY A 650 -11.82 21.85 -10.46
CA GLY A 650 -10.41 22.21 -10.55
C GLY A 650 -10.10 22.96 -11.86
N ALA A 651 -9.35 24.06 -11.76
CA ALA A 651 -8.92 24.83 -12.92
C ALA A 651 -8.00 23.99 -13.84
N PRO A 652 -8.19 24.06 -15.17
CA PRO A 652 -7.31 23.37 -16.11
C PRO A 652 -5.91 23.98 -16.04
N LEU A 653 -4.87 23.13 -16.03
CA LEU A 653 -3.49 23.59 -16.04
C LEU A 653 -2.86 23.35 -17.42
N ALA A 654 -2.77 24.40 -18.22
CA ALA A 654 -2.09 24.37 -19.51
C ALA A 654 -0.56 24.49 -19.35
N GLU A 655 0.18 23.88 -20.28
CA GLU A 655 1.61 24.04 -20.44
C GLU A 655 1.95 25.46 -20.93
N SER A 656 2.92 26.09 -20.28
CA SER A 656 3.45 27.40 -20.64
C SER A 656 4.81 27.24 -21.33
N PRO A 657 5.29 28.23 -22.12
CA PRO A 657 6.65 28.21 -22.67
C PRO A 657 7.75 28.01 -21.61
N SER A 658 7.48 28.38 -20.35
CA SER A 658 8.40 28.19 -19.22
C SER A 658 8.14 26.89 -18.43
N GLY A 659 7.29 25.99 -18.93
CA GLY A 659 6.90 24.74 -18.26
C GLY A 659 5.63 24.89 -17.40
N ILE A 660 5.58 24.16 -16.28
CA ILE A 660 4.44 24.16 -15.36
C ILE A 660 4.31 25.53 -14.67
N MET A 661 3.11 26.13 -14.73
CA MET A 661 2.86 27.44 -14.12
C MET A 661 2.89 27.38 -12.59
N MET A 662 3.78 28.16 -11.98
CA MET A 662 3.88 28.30 -10.54
C MET A 662 2.78 29.20 -9.97
N CYS A 663 2.28 28.87 -8.79
CA CYS A 663 1.35 29.73 -8.07
C CYS A 663 2.09 30.95 -7.47
N ARG A 664 1.81 32.14 -8.00
CA ARG A 664 2.38 33.42 -7.52
C ARG A 664 2.00 33.74 -6.08
N TYR A 665 0.80 33.34 -5.64
CA TYR A 665 0.36 33.57 -4.26
C TYR A 665 1.17 32.72 -3.28
N CYS A 666 1.27 31.41 -3.55
CA CYS A 666 2.08 30.51 -2.71
C CYS A 666 3.55 30.89 -2.69
N GLU A 667 4.10 31.35 -3.83
CA GLU A 667 5.47 31.85 -3.90
C GLU A 667 5.69 33.08 -3.01
N ARG A 668 4.76 34.05 -3.03
CA ARG A 668 4.84 35.24 -2.17
C ARG A 668 4.74 34.90 -0.69
N GLU A 669 3.77 34.08 -0.31
CA GLU A 669 3.63 33.61 1.08
C GLU A 669 4.89 32.91 1.55
N GLU A 670 5.52 32.14 0.67
CA GLU A 670 6.78 31.49 0.97
C GLU A 670 7.94 32.47 1.18
N GLN A 671 8.05 33.50 0.35
CA GLN A 671 9.07 34.53 0.51
C GLN A 671 8.91 35.21 1.87
N ILE A 672 7.69 35.57 2.26
CA ILE A 672 7.38 36.16 3.57
C ILE A 672 7.79 35.21 4.71
N LEU A 673 7.49 33.91 4.58
CA LEU A 673 7.88 32.91 5.56
C LEU A 673 9.40 32.70 5.61
N ALA A 674 10.08 32.71 4.46
CA ALA A 674 11.54 32.58 4.39
C ALA A 674 12.25 33.77 5.06
N GLU A 675 11.77 34.99 4.84
CA GLU A 675 12.25 36.16 5.56
C GLU A 675 12.01 36.05 7.06
N ARG A 676 10.82 35.59 7.48
CA ARG A 676 10.52 35.36 8.90
C ARG A 676 11.47 34.33 9.52
N ARG A 677 11.76 33.21 8.84
CA ARG A 677 12.73 32.20 9.33
C ARG A 677 14.11 32.79 9.52
N LEU A 678 14.58 33.60 8.56
CA LEU A 678 15.89 34.23 8.63
C LEU A 678 15.97 35.21 9.81
N ARG A 679 14.94 36.06 9.97
CA ARG A 679 14.84 37.00 11.09
C ARG A 679 14.84 36.26 12.43
N GLU A 680 13.94 35.30 12.63
CA GLU A 680 13.87 34.55 13.90
C GLU A 680 15.18 33.81 14.21
N LYS A 681 15.84 33.25 13.19
CA LYS A 681 17.16 32.61 13.36
C LYS A 681 18.22 33.62 13.83
N GLN A 682 18.26 34.80 13.23
CA GLN A 682 19.23 35.86 13.58
C GLN A 682 18.95 36.45 14.96
N ASP A 683 17.69 36.76 15.25
CA ASP A 683 17.27 37.33 16.53
C ASP A 683 17.59 36.37 17.68
N ILE A 684 17.23 35.09 17.54
CA ILE A 684 17.56 34.08 18.56
C ILE A 684 19.07 33.92 18.70
N ALA A 685 19.84 33.85 17.62
CA ALA A 685 21.30 33.75 17.70
C ALA A 685 21.94 34.96 18.41
N ALA A 686 21.32 36.14 18.37
CA ALA A 686 21.80 37.34 19.05
C ALA A 686 21.46 37.38 20.55
N ILE A 687 20.40 36.71 20.99
CA ILE A 687 19.91 36.78 22.38
C ILE A 687 20.07 35.47 23.17
N ASP A 688 20.29 34.34 22.50
CA ASP A 688 20.51 33.04 23.12
C ASP A 688 21.91 32.96 23.71
N THR A 689 21.99 32.65 25.00
CA THR A 689 23.23 32.60 25.76
C THR A 689 23.35 31.23 26.41
N THR A 690 24.56 30.65 26.40
CA THR A 690 24.83 29.35 27.01
C THR A 690 24.76 29.37 28.55
N SER A 691 24.64 30.55 29.15
CA SER A 691 24.56 30.78 30.59
C SER A 691 23.66 31.97 30.90
N ILE A 692 23.03 31.94 32.07
CA ILE A 692 22.27 33.06 32.66
C ILE A 692 23.15 33.83 33.66
N LYS A 693 22.89 35.12 33.87
CA LYS A 693 23.60 35.93 34.87
C LYS A 693 23.10 35.60 36.29
N SER A 694 23.88 35.96 37.30
CA SER A 694 23.47 35.83 38.70
C SER A 694 22.19 36.61 38.96
N GLY A 695 21.12 35.93 39.42
CA GLY A 695 19.80 36.51 39.68
C GLY A 695 18.79 36.39 38.53
N GLU A 696 19.19 35.86 37.37
CA GLU A 696 18.26 35.52 36.29
C GLU A 696 17.65 34.12 36.48
N TYR A 697 16.58 33.83 35.75
CA TYR A 697 15.86 32.56 35.83
C TYR A 697 15.89 31.80 34.50
N TRP A 698 15.77 30.48 34.59
CA TRP A 698 15.53 29.59 33.46
C TRP A 698 14.04 29.52 33.16
N TYR A 699 13.70 29.68 31.88
CA TYR A 699 12.36 29.42 31.37
C TYR A 699 12.35 28.06 30.68
N LEU A 700 11.49 27.16 31.15
CA LEU A 700 11.39 25.81 30.61
C LEU A 700 10.35 25.75 29.50
N ILE A 701 10.75 25.17 28.37
CA ILE A 701 9.94 25.04 27.16
C ILE A 701 9.93 23.60 26.67
N SER A 702 8.82 23.18 26.09
CA SER A 702 8.64 21.83 25.52
C SER A 702 9.70 21.52 24.46
N SER A 703 10.42 20.41 24.63
CA SER A 703 11.42 19.94 23.65
C SER A 703 10.79 19.70 22.28
N SER A 704 9.55 19.18 22.25
CA SER A 704 8.82 18.95 21.01
C SER A 704 8.46 20.25 20.29
N TRP A 705 8.18 21.33 21.04
CA TRP A 705 7.92 22.64 20.46
C TRP A 705 9.20 23.26 19.88
N ILE A 706 10.31 23.22 20.64
CA ILE A 706 11.61 23.68 20.14
C ILE A 706 12.03 22.92 18.89
N GLN A 707 11.81 21.61 18.84
CA GLN A 707 12.09 20.81 17.65
C GLN A 707 11.28 21.27 16.43
N ARG A 708 10.00 21.63 16.61
CA ARG A 708 9.18 22.20 15.51
C ARG A 708 9.70 23.56 15.06
N TRP A 709 10.19 24.39 15.98
CA TRP A 709 10.81 25.67 15.63
C TRP A 709 12.15 25.49 14.88
N GLU A 710 12.97 24.52 15.29
CA GLU A 710 14.18 24.15 14.54
C GLU A 710 13.84 23.67 13.12
N ILE A 711 12.79 22.86 12.97
CA ILE A 711 12.26 22.43 11.66
C ILE A 711 11.77 23.64 10.85
N PHE A 712 11.07 24.59 11.46
CA PHE A 712 10.63 25.83 10.81
C PHE A 712 11.82 26.60 10.23
N LYS A 713 12.91 26.79 11.00
CA LYS A 713 14.15 27.43 10.50
C LYS A 713 14.76 26.73 9.29
N MET A 714 14.59 25.41 9.19
CA MET A 714 15.08 24.60 8.06
C MET A 714 14.10 24.55 6.88
N GLY A 715 13.03 25.34 6.91
CA GLY A 715 12.05 25.40 5.82
C GLY A 715 10.73 24.68 6.10
N GLY A 716 10.53 24.14 7.29
CA GLY A 716 9.25 23.57 7.71
C GLY A 716 8.15 24.62 7.94
N PRO A 717 6.94 24.16 8.31
CA PRO A 717 5.84 25.04 8.70
C PRO A 717 6.12 25.73 10.05
N PRO A 718 5.52 26.90 10.33
CA PRO A 718 5.66 27.57 11.62
C PRO A 718 5.13 26.66 12.75
N PRO A 719 5.80 26.63 13.93
CA PRO A 719 5.28 25.87 15.06
C PRO A 719 3.95 26.46 15.55
N PRO A 720 3.10 25.64 16.20
CA PRO A 720 1.89 26.14 16.85
C PRO A 720 2.25 27.01 18.08
N VAL A 721 1.25 27.44 18.84
CA VAL A 721 1.48 28.10 20.14
C VAL A 721 2.34 27.23 21.07
N ILE A 722 3.09 27.84 21.99
CA ILE A 722 3.89 27.08 22.97
C ILE A 722 2.95 26.26 23.84
N ASP A 723 3.22 24.96 23.97
CA ASP A 723 2.48 24.06 24.86
C ASP A 723 3.44 23.33 25.80
N ASN A 724 3.46 23.78 27.04
CA ASN A 724 4.24 23.18 28.12
C ASN A 724 3.43 22.18 28.96
N THR A 725 2.12 22.02 28.70
CA THR A 725 1.27 21.08 29.46
C THR A 725 1.73 19.63 29.32
N ALA A 726 2.53 19.33 28.30
CA ALA A 726 3.19 18.04 28.12
C ALA A 726 4.03 17.61 29.35
N PHE A 727 4.68 18.55 30.05
CA PHE A 727 5.58 18.24 31.17
C PHE A 727 5.25 18.96 32.48
N VAL A 728 4.35 19.96 32.48
CA VAL A 728 3.92 20.69 33.68
C VAL A 728 2.40 20.81 33.73
N SER A 729 1.82 21.00 34.92
CA SER A 729 0.40 21.29 35.10
C SER A 729 -0.03 22.58 34.40
N GLU A 730 -1.34 22.77 34.20
CA GLU A 730 -1.93 23.93 33.51
C GLU A 730 -1.56 25.28 34.14
N ASN A 731 -1.26 25.32 35.44
CA ASN A 731 -0.79 26.52 36.13
C ASN A 731 0.74 26.73 36.07
N GLY A 732 1.49 25.85 35.41
CA GLY A 732 2.95 25.95 35.24
C GLY A 732 3.79 25.64 36.49
N LEU A 733 3.15 25.31 37.62
CA LEU A 733 3.82 25.13 38.92
C LEU A 733 4.26 23.69 39.19
N TYR A 734 3.40 22.71 38.88
CA TYR A 734 3.59 21.33 39.30
C TYR A 734 4.11 20.44 38.17
N PRO A 735 5.36 19.95 38.25
CA PRO A 735 5.94 19.12 37.20
C PRO A 735 5.30 17.72 37.18
N LYS A 736 5.12 17.17 35.98
CA LYS A 736 4.70 15.76 35.82
C LYS A 736 5.84 14.82 36.20
N ARG A 737 5.51 13.62 36.66
CA ARG A 737 6.51 12.63 37.11
C ARG A 737 7.28 12.05 35.91
N GLY A 738 8.59 11.87 36.08
CA GLY A 738 9.46 11.17 35.13
C GLY A 738 9.93 11.98 33.91
N MET A 739 9.68 13.29 33.87
CA MET A 739 10.06 14.18 32.77
C MET A 739 11.58 14.44 32.78
N LYS A 740 12.21 14.35 31.61
CA LYS A 740 13.68 14.42 31.44
C LYS A 740 14.09 15.62 30.60
N ARG A 741 15.13 16.33 31.05
CA ARG A 741 15.76 17.41 30.31
C ARG A 741 16.32 16.90 28.98
N GLY A 742 16.11 17.66 27.90
CA GLY A 742 16.57 17.32 26.55
C GLY A 742 15.67 16.34 25.80
N VAL A 743 14.77 15.63 26.52
CA VAL A 743 13.75 14.74 25.94
C VAL A 743 12.39 15.44 25.97
N ASP A 744 11.93 15.86 27.15
CA ASP A 744 10.59 16.42 27.34
C ASP A 744 10.60 17.95 27.39
N TYR A 745 11.63 18.54 28.00
CA TYR A 745 11.78 20.00 28.10
C TYR A 745 13.24 20.46 27.91
N ARG A 746 13.40 21.74 27.55
CA ARG A 746 14.68 22.47 27.52
C ARG A 746 14.55 23.78 28.28
N GLY A 747 15.67 24.32 28.73
CA GLY A 747 15.70 25.66 29.30
C GLY A 747 16.19 26.68 28.29
N VAL A 748 15.57 27.84 28.31
CA VAL A 748 16.00 29.03 27.58
C VAL A 748 16.13 30.20 28.56
N ASN A 749 16.93 31.19 28.20
CA ASN A 749 17.00 32.43 28.99
C ASN A 749 15.71 33.26 28.80
N GLU A 750 15.50 34.25 29.68
CA GLU A 750 14.32 35.10 29.67
C GLU A 750 14.09 35.81 28.33
N ARG A 751 15.16 36.27 27.68
CA ARG A 751 15.08 37.01 26.40
C ARG A 751 14.54 36.12 25.29
N VAL A 752 15.04 34.89 25.20
CA VAL A 752 14.54 33.88 24.26
C VAL A 752 13.10 33.51 24.56
N TRP A 753 12.74 33.31 25.83
CA TRP A 753 11.34 33.03 26.22
C TRP A 753 10.40 34.17 25.79
N ASN A 754 10.74 35.40 26.14
CA ASN A 754 9.93 36.58 25.81
C ASN A 754 9.82 36.77 24.31
N TYR A 755 10.89 36.51 23.55
CA TYR A 755 10.86 36.53 22.08
C TYR A 755 9.85 35.51 21.53
N PHE A 756 9.97 34.24 21.92
CA PHE A 756 9.05 33.19 21.46
C PHE A 756 7.62 33.43 21.91
N HIS A 757 7.41 33.80 23.17
CA HIS A 757 6.07 34.06 23.70
C HIS A 757 5.40 35.26 23.01
N ARG A 758 6.16 36.30 22.64
CA ARG A 758 5.63 37.45 21.88
C ARG A 758 5.12 37.08 20.49
N ILE A 759 5.80 36.14 19.82
CA ILE A 759 5.48 35.75 18.43
C ILE A 759 4.43 34.62 18.40
N TYR A 760 4.56 33.64 19.28
CA TYR A 760 3.80 32.39 19.25
C TYR A 760 2.76 32.28 20.38
N GLY A 761 2.89 33.05 21.46
CA GLY A 761 2.04 32.92 22.64
C GLY A 761 2.09 31.52 23.27
N GLY A 762 1.06 31.20 24.04
CA GLY A 762 0.89 29.89 24.67
C GLY A 762 1.42 29.82 26.09
N GLY A 763 1.75 28.61 26.55
CA GLY A 763 2.17 28.35 27.92
C GLY A 763 1.86 26.92 28.36
N PRO A 764 1.71 26.68 29.68
CA PRO A 764 1.93 27.62 30.77
C PRO A 764 3.40 27.99 30.97
N ILE A 765 3.65 29.15 31.56
CA ILE A 765 5.00 29.63 31.88
C ILE A 765 5.59 28.75 33.00
N CYS A 766 6.81 28.25 32.81
CA CYS A 766 7.50 27.43 33.80
C CYS A 766 8.88 28.02 34.09
N ILE A 767 9.06 28.61 35.29
CA ILE A 767 10.28 29.35 35.66
C ILE A 767 11.00 28.62 36.80
N ARG A 768 12.33 28.50 36.70
CA ARG A 768 13.21 27.85 37.69
C ARG A 768 14.49 28.65 37.93
N THR A 769 15.01 28.58 39.15
CA THR A 769 16.32 29.20 39.49
C THR A 769 17.50 28.40 38.97
N VAL A 770 17.33 27.09 38.79
CA VAL A 770 18.32 26.19 38.20
C VAL A 770 17.68 25.42 37.03
N LEU A 771 18.51 24.93 36.11
CA LEU A 771 18.04 24.20 34.93
C LEU A 771 17.63 22.75 35.27
N ASP A 772 16.63 22.64 36.14
CA ASP A 772 15.99 21.42 36.62
C ASP A 772 14.51 21.69 36.88
N LEU A 773 13.64 20.98 36.15
CA LEU A 773 12.18 21.08 36.27
C LEU A 773 11.67 20.81 37.69
N TYR A 774 12.36 19.96 38.46
CA TYR A 774 11.96 19.58 39.81
C TYR A 774 12.48 20.54 40.90
N SER A 775 13.23 21.58 40.52
CA SER A 775 13.59 22.63 41.48
C SER A 775 12.37 23.48 41.87
N PRO A 776 12.41 24.22 42.99
CA PRO A 776 11.31 25.06 43.42
C PRO A 776 10.85 26.02 42.32
N PRO A 777 9.53 26.16 42.08
CA PRO A 777 9.01 27.09 41.09
C PRO A 777 9.22 28.54 41.55
N VAL A 778 9.54 29.41 40.60
CA VAL A 778 9.54 30.85 40.84
C VAL A 778 8.17 31.39 40.47
N ILE A 779 7.46 31.96 41.45
CA ILE A 779 6.20 32.66 41.22
C ILE A 779 6.56 34.12 40.93
N PRO A 780 6.33 34.65 39.72
CA PRO A 780 6.57 36.06 39.45
C PRO A 780 5.69 36.89 40.40
N SER A 781 6.29 37.80 41.16
CA SER A 781 5.53 38.81 41.91
C SER A 781 4.64 39.60 40.94
N GLN A 782 3.38 39.85 41.31
CA GLN A 782 2.31 40.47 40.49
C GLN A 782 2.61 41.87 39.88
N ASN A 783 3.85 42.36 39.90
CA ASN A 783 4.28 43.67 39.39
C ASN A 783 5.16 43.62 38.13
N TYR A 784 5.13 42.55 37.34
CA TYR A 784 5.69 42.59 35.98
C TYR A 784 4.70 43.27 35.02
N ASN A 785 4.70 44.59 35.04
CA ASN A 785 4.06 45.42 34.02
C ASN A 785 4.75 45.14 32.67
N TYR A 786 4.07 44.45 31.76
CA TYR A 786 4.57 44.12 30.42
C TYR A 786 4.74 45.34 29.49
N ASN A 787 4.70 46.57 30.01
CA ASN A 787 4.49 47.79 29.23
C ASN A 787 5.55 48.89 29.33
N ASN A 788 6.63 48.79 30.11
CA ASN A 788 7.60 49.91 30.21
C ASN A 788 9.06 49.42 30.20
N ASN A 789 9.64 49.29 29.00
CA ASN A 789 11.04 49.67 28.65
C ASN A 789 11.50 49.03 27.33
N TYR A 790 10.84 49.34 26.22
CA TYR A 790 11.42 49.17 24.88
C TYR A 790 11.01 50.33 23.96
N ASN A 791 11.41 51.53 24.34
CA ASN A 791 11.47 52.70 23.46
C ASN A 791 12.91 53.22 23.53
N GLU A 792 13.80 52.75 22.65
CA GLU A 792 14.83 53.64 22.06
C GLU A 792 15.67 53.08 20.91
N TYR A 793 15.48 51.84 20.42
CA TYR A 793 16.29 51.38 19.28
C TYR A 793 15.62 50.63 18.13
N ASP A 794 14.29 50.52 18.05
CA ASP A 794 13.69 49.90 16.83
C ASP A 794 12.25 50.30 16.47
N SER A 795 11.80 51.47 16.92
CA SER A 795 10.43 51.96 16.66
C SER A 795 10.25 52.57 15.25
N ARG A 796 11.28 52.60 14.40
CA ARG A 796 11.20 53.16 13.04
C ARG A 796 11.04 52.12 11.93
N HIS A 797 11.22 50.82 12.18
CA HIS A 797 11.12 49.79 11.14
C HIS A 797 9.84 48.93 11.17
N PHE A 798 9.08 48.90 12.28
CA PHE A 798 7.97 47.97 12.44
C PHE A 798 6.55 48.51 12.22
N VAL A 799 6.35 49.83 12.04
CA VAL A 799 4.98 50.41 11.92
C VAL A 799 4.45 50.43 10.47
N ARG A 800 5.19 49.95 9.46
CA ARG A 800 4.71 50.05 8.06
C ARG A 800 3.95 48.85 7.49
N ASN A 801 4.02 47.65 8.05
CA ASN A 801 3.51 46.46 7.34
C ASN A 801 2.60 45.51 8.16
N SER A 802 2.06 45.90 9.31
CA SER A 802 0.94 45.17 9.92
C SER A 802 -0.31 46.04 9.94
N MET A 803 -1.32 45.62 9.19
CA MET A 803 -2.64 46.25 9.02
C MET A 803 -2.66 47.56 8.22
N HIS A 804 -2.86 47.44 6.90
CA HIS A 804 -4.01 48.04 6.20
C HIS A 804 -3.93 47.74 4.71
N SER A 805 -4.98 47.09 4.20
CA SER A 805 -5.49 47.31 2.86
C SER A 805 -5.59 48.82 2.59
N ARG A 806 -4.70 49.34 1.73
CA ARG A 806 -4.91 50.64 1.08
C ARG A 806 -5.47 50.39 -0.32
N PRO A 807 -6.54 51.10 -0.73
CA PRO A 807 -7.06 51.02 -2.08
C PRO A 807 -6.01 51.57 -3.08
N LEU A 808 -5.94 50.93 -4.26
CA LEU A 808 -5.08 51.32 -5.37
C LEU A 808 -5.36 52.78 -5.81
N PRO A 809 -4.36 53.52 -6.33
CA PRO A 809 -4.60 54.77 -7.04
C PRO A 809 -5.33 54.46 -8.36
N GLN A 810 -6.43 55.16 -8.64
CA GLN A 810 -7.06 55.15 -9.95
C GLN A 810 -6.09 55.74 -10.99
N LEU A 811 -5.75 54.94 -12.00
CA LEU A 811 -5.18 55.42 -13.26
C LEU A 811 -6.28 55.42 -14.35
N PRO A 812 -6.19 56.31 -15.34
CA PRO A 812 -7.34 56.82 -16.06
C PRO A 812 -7.92 55.78 -17.02
N GLN A 813 -9.25 55.81 -17.13
CA GLN A 813 -9.96 55.21 -18.26
C GLN A 813 -9.42 55.81 -19.56
N ASN A 814 -8.83 54.97 -20.43
CA ASN A 814 -9.02 55.10 -21.87
C ASN A 814 -8.59 53.84 -22.64
N ASN A 815 -9.45 53.51 -23.60
CA ASN A 815 -9.28 52.70 -24.80
C ASN A 815 -9.44 51.16 -24.76
N ARG A 816 -10.64 50.76 -25.19
CA ARG A 816 -10.98 49.62 -26.06
C ARG A 816 -9.82 49.14 -26.95
N LEU A 817 -9.71 47.82 -27.17
CA LEU A 817 -9.92 47.13 -28.47
C LEU A 817 -9.28 45.71 -28.47
N TYR A 818 -10.14 44.72 -28.78
CA TYR A 818 -9.93 43.44 -29.48
C TYR A 818 -8.89 42.37 -29.08
N LEU A 819 -9.42 41.13 -29.14
CA LEU A 819 -8.83 39.78 -29.22
C LEU A 819 -8.42 39.10 -27.92
#